data_AF-A0AAV2WN39-F1
#
_entry.id   AF-A0AAV2WN39-F1
#
_cell.length_a   1.000
_cell.length_b   1.000
_cell.length_c   1.000
_cell.angle_alpha   90.00
_cell.angle_beta   90.00
_cell.angle_gamma   90.00
#
_symmetry.space_group_name_H-M   'P 1'
#
loop_
_entity.id
_entity.type
_entity.pdbx_description
1 polymer ?
#
loop_
_entity_poly.entity_id
_entity_poly.type
_entity_poly.pdbx_seq_one_letter_code
_entity_poly.pdbx_strand_id
1 'polypeptide(L)'
;MTPRINALGEATSPYLRQHADNPVHWQQWTPAALAEAVERDVPILLSIGYAACHWCHVMAHESFADPEVAAALNDDFVCIKVDREERPDLDAVYMNATVALTGQGGWPMTCFLTPDGRPFFCGTYYPKDGFLQLISAVRETWRQRRDEVERASDEIAGELRAISVGLPGSGTPPDARLCDDAVAAVLREEDVERGGFGQAPKFPPSMTLEALLRHHERTGSADALAAVRRSGEAMARGGIYDQLAGGFARYSVDAAWVVPHFEKMLYDNALLLRFYAHWARRDADALARRVTDETARFIIDGLGADGVFASSLDADADGVEGLTYAWTPTEFDEVLGADADWAAALFGVTEVGTFERGSSVLQLRADPDDWARHARVRAALLAARSRRPQPARDDKAVTAWNGLAITALVEASVALGRREYLDAAITCARELLRLHLVDGRLRRASLGGVVGDSAAILEDYAALASALCAVYQQTGEQSWLTAATGLIDTALDHFADPQRPGHWFDTADDAEALVLRPADPLDGATPAGASAMAEALQIVAHLSDDPRYRTAAEATLAAGATVLNKAPRSGGHWLAGRWSSAASRTPVNCCAAGTGWVVAMRPMSVAAGCATCRSAQWKIWIPRCGVPCSVAGHELRA
;
A
#
# COMPACT_ATOMS: atom_id res chain seq x y z
N MET A 1 11.47 27.39 -33.03
CA MET A 1 11.40 26.02 -32.51
C MET A 1 12.49 25.88 -31.47
N THR A 2 12.09 25.73 -30.20
CA THR A 2 12.98 25.31 -29.12
C THR A 2 13.59 23.95 -29.50
N PRO A 3 14.89 23.69 -29.27
CA PRO A 3 15.45 22.38 -29.57
C PRO A 3 14.68 21.30 -28.80
N ARG A 4 14.25 20.24 -29.50
CA ARG A 4 13.62 19.07 -28.86
C ARG A 4 14.70 18.39 -28.03
N ILE A 5 14.67 18.60 -26.72
CA ILE A 5 15.61 18.06 -25.74
C ILE A 5 14.81 17.35 -24.65
N ASN A 6 15.46 16.41 -23.96
CA ASN A 6 14.89 15.79 -22.78
C ASN A 6 14.63 16.86 -21.70
N ALA A 7 13.39 16.93 -21.20
CA ALA A 7 12.93 17.94 -20.24
C ALA A 7 12.77 17.40 -18.81
N LEU A 8 13.12 16.13 -18.55
CA LEU A 8 12.89 15.51 -17.24
C LEU A 8 13.83 16.00 -16.13
N GLY A 9 14.94 16.67 -16.48
CA GLY A 9 15.85 17.27 -15.49
C GLY A 9 15.21 18.31 -14.58
N GLU A 10 14.09 18.91 -15.01
CA GLU A 10 13.34 19.93 -14.25
C GLU A 10 12.17 19.34 -13.43
N ALA A 11 11.89 18.04 -13.54
CA ALA A 11 10.78 17.40 -12.84
C ALA A 11 10.96 17.40 -11.31
N THR A 12 9.88 17.34 -10.54
CA THR A 12 9.95 17.16 -9.07
C THR A 12 10.19 15.72 -8.68
N SER A 13 9.70 14.77 -9.48
CA SER A 13 9.85 13.33 -9.26
C SER A 13 11.32 12.88 -9.38
N PRO A 14 11.86 12.19 -8.35
CA PRO A 14 13.15 11.51 -8.44
C PRO A 14 13.20 10.49 -9.59
N TYR A 15 12.14 9.71 -9.80
CA TYR A 15 12.04 8.75 -10.89
C TYR A 15 12.23 9.41 -12.26
N LEU A 16 11.55 10.54 -12.51
CA LEU A 16 11.69 11.24 -13.78
C LEU A 16 13.11 11.78 -13.98
N ARG A 17 13.73 12.34 -12.93
CA ARG A 17 15.10 12.86 -12.99
C ARG A 17 16.14 11.77 -13.29
N GLN A 18 15.93 10.52 -12.87
CA GLN A 18 16.80 9.39 -13.21
C GLN A 18 16.95 9.18 -14.73
N HIS A 19 16.02 9.73 -15.52
CA HIS A 19 16.01 9.61 -16.98
C HIS A 19 16.38 10.91 -17.71
N ALA A 20 16.84 11.94 -17.00
CA ALA A 20 17.17 13.25 -17.58
C ALA A 20 18.28 13.18 -18.64
N ASP A 21 19.22 12.25 -18.49
CA ASP A 21 20.37 12.08 -19.39
C ASP A 21 20.09 11.10 -20.55
N ASN A 22 18.88 10.52 -20.61
CA ASN A 22 18.51 9.65 -21.73
C ASN A 22 18.47 10.44 -23.05
N PRO A 23 18.95 9.85 -24.17
CA PRO A 23 18.92 10.49 -25.49
C PRO A 23 17.50 10.64 -26.06
N VAL A 24 16.51 9.91 -25.53
CA VAL A 24 15.10 10.11 -25.86
C VAL A 24 14.64 11.48 -25.35
N HIS A 25 13.92 12.23 -26.17
CA HIS A 25 13.35 13.55 -25.85
C HIS A 25 12.13 13.41 -24.93
N TRP A 26 12.36 12.90 -23.73
CA TRP A 26 11.31 12.69 -22.74
C TRP A 26 10.71 14.00 -22.27
N GLN A 27 9.38 14.00 -22.14
CA GLN A 27 8.58 15.07 -21.55
C GLN A 27 7.68 14.52 -20.44
N GLN A 28 7.22 15.40 -19.57
CA GLN A 28 6.17 15.07 -18.60
C GLN A 28 4.79 15.08 -19.28
N TRP A 29 3.82 14.38 -18.69
CA TRP A 29 2.43 14.47 -19.13
C TRP A 29 1.90 15.88 -18.86
N THR A 30 1.74 16.67 -19.92
CA THR A 30 1.26 18.05 -19.84
C THR A 30 0.38 18.37 -21.04
N PRO A 31 -0.53 19.36 -20.94
CA PRO A 31 -1.30 19.85 -22.09
C PRO A 31 -0.41 20.29 -23.27
N ALA A 32 0.80 20.80 -22.99
CA ALA A 32 1.75 21.18 -24.02
C ALA A 32 2.31 19.97 -24.79
N ALA A 33 2.65 18.88 -24.10
CA ALA A 33 3.12 17.64 -24.74
C ALA A 33 2.03 17.01 -25.61
N LEU A 34 0.77 17.01 -25.14
CA LEU A 34 -0.37 16.53 -25.94
C LEU A 34 -0.62 17.42 -27.16
N ALA A 35 -0.57 18.74 -26.99
CA ALA A 35 -0.70 19.69 -28.10
C ALA A 35 0.42 19.52 -29.15
N GLU A 36 1.66 19.21 -28.71
CA GLU A 36 2.76 18.91 -29.63
C GLU A 36 2.46 17.67 -30.48
N ALA A 37 1.91 16.61 -29.87
CA ALA A 37 1.54 15.39 -30.59
C ALA A 37 0.49 15.67 -31.67
N VAL A 38 -0.48 16.54 -31.37
CA VAL A 38 -1.51 17.01 -32.32
C VAL A 38 -0.89 17.85 -33.43
N GLU A 39 -0.03 18.83 -33.09
CA GLU A 39 0.62 19.71 -34.09
C GLU A 39 1.50 18.92 -35.06
N ARG A 40 2.22 17.92 -34.55
CA ARG A 40 3.11 17.06 -35.34
C ARG A 40 2.39 15.94 -36.08
N ASP A 41 1.13 15.65 -35.73
CA ASP A 41 0.35 14.50 -36.21
C ASP A 41 1.09 13.16 -36.05
N VAL A 42 1.65 12.94 -34.85
CA VAL A 42 2.40 11.74 -34.49
C VAL A 42 1.81 11.09 -33.23
N PRO A 43 1.89 9.75 -33.10
CA PRO A 43 1.47 9.06 -31.89
C PRO A 43 2.32 9.44 -30.69
N ILE A 44 1.77 9.21 -29.49
CA ILE A 44 2.47 9.36 -28.22
C ILE A 44 3.03 8.00 -27.82
N LEU A 45 4.31 7.96 -27.43
CA LEU A 45 4.85 6.88 -26.63
C LEU A 45 4.75 7.28 -25.16
N LEU A 46 3.94 6.57 -24.40
CA LEU A 46 3.80 6.76 -22.96
C LEU A 46 4.54 5.64 -22.21
N SER A 47 5.46 6.02 -21.32
CA SER A 47 6.15 5.10 -20.42
C SER A 47 5.83 5.44 -18.96
N ILE A 48 5.22 4.50 -18.23
CA ILE A 48 4.87 4.68 -16.80
C ILE A 48 5.71 3.72 -15.93
N GLY A 49 6.26 4.25 -14.84
CA GLY A 49 7.06 3.49 -13.87
C GLY A 49 7.23 4.26 -12.56
N TYR A 50 8.16 3.81 -11.72
CA TYR A 50 8.51 4.43 -10.43
C TYR A 50 9.95 4.09 -10.04
N ALA A 51 10.51 4.84 -9.09
CA ALA A 51 11.94 4.88 -8.80
C ALA A 51 12.55 3.54 -8.36
N ALA A 52 11.81 2.75 -7.57
CA ALA A 52 12.31 1.50 -6.99
C ALA A 52 12.13 0.26 -7.90
N CYS A 53 11.64 0.44 -9.14
CA CYS A 53 11.29 -0.66 -10.02
C CYS A 53 12.48 -1.19 -10.84
N HIS A 54 12.96 -2.40 -10.52
CA HIS A 54 14.05 -3.06 -11.25
C HIS A 54 13.83 -3.10 -12.77
N TRP A 55 12.66 -3.58 -13.24
CA TRP A 55 12.38 -3.69 -14.68
C TRP A 55 12.30 -2.32 -15.38
N CYS A 56 11.99 -1.24 -14.66
CA CYS A 56 12.07 0.11 -15.21
C CYS A 56 13.53 0.50 -15.48
N HIS A 57 14.44 0.16 -14.56
CA HIS A 57 15.88 0.37 -14.73
C HIS A 57 16.43 -0.46 -15.89
N VAL A 58 16.08 -1.74 -15.98
CA VAL A 58 16.50 -2.62 -17.08
C VAL A 58 16.06 -2.05 -18.43
N MET A 59 14.77 -1.69 -18.57
CA MET A 59 14.28 -1.11 -19.82
C MET A 59 14.95 0.22 -20.16
N ALA A 60 15.24 1.04 -19.15
CA ALA A 60 15.93 2.31 -19.37
C ALA A 60 17.35 2.11 -19.89
N HIS A 61 18.12 1.21 -19.29
CA HIS A 61 19.50 0.95 -19.69
C HIS A 61 19.60 0.21 -21.02
N GLU A 62 18.78 -0.82 -21.24
CA GLU A 62 18.85 -1.65 -22.45
C GLU A 62 18.26 -0.95 -23.69
N SER A 63 17.20 -0.16 -23.51
CA SER A 63 16.43 0.40 -24.62
C SER A 63 16.49 1.93 -24.65
N PHE A 64 16.09 2.64 -23.59
CA PHE A 64 15.94 4.10 -23.67
C PHE A 64 17.25 4.90 -23.65
N ALA A 65 18.34 4.31 -23.15
CA ALA A 65 19.68 4.89 -23.18
C ALA A 65 20.40 4.67 -24.53
N ASP A 66 19.87 3.78 -25.38
CA ASP A 66 20.48 3.45 -26.66
C ASP A 66 20.20 4.53 -27.73
N PRO A 67 21.23 5.09 -28.39
CA PRO A 67 21.05 6.15 -29.40
C PRO A 67 20.22 5.75 -30.63
N GLU A 68 20.22 4.47 -31.01
CA GLU A 68 19.45 3.96 -32.15
C GLU A 68 17.95 3.95 -31.84
N VAL A 69 17.60 3.45 -30.64
CA VAL A 69 16.22 3.47 -30.13
C VAL A 69 15.75 4.91 -29.98
N ALA A 70 16.58 5.79 -29.40
CA ALA A 70 16.23 7.19 -29.23
C ALA A 70 15.99 7.92 -30.55
N ALA A 71 16.82 7.68 -31.56
CA ALA A 71 16.61 8.25 -32.90
C ALA A 71 15.27 7.79 -33.51
N ALA A 72 14.94 6.50 -33.39
CA ALA A 72 13.68 5.95 -33.89
C ALA A 72 12.45 6.55 -33.17
N LEU A 73 12.57 6.87 -31.89
CA LEU A 73 11.50 7.46 -31.09
C LEU A 73 11.34 8.96 -31.33
N ASN A 74 12.44 9.71 -31.27
CA ASN A 74 12.43 11.18 -31.26
C ASN A 74 11.82 11.79 -32.52
N ASP A 75 11.93 11.11 -33.66
CA ASP A 75 11.40 11.60 -34.94
C ASP A 75 9.91 11.30 -35.12
N ASP A 76 9.48 10.10 -34.75
CA ASP A 76 8.16 9.58 -35.09
C ASP A 76 7.15 9.61 -33.93
N PHE A 77 7.57 10.05 -32.72
CA PHE A 77 6.71 10.07 -31.53
C PHE A 77 6.88 11.36 -30.72
N VAL A 78 5.87 11.65 -29.88
CA VAL A 78 6.05 12.44 -28.66
C VAL A 78 6.24 11.47 -27.50
N CYS A 79 7.39 11.53 -26.83
CA CYS A 79 7.76 10.59 -25.77
C CYS A 79 7.44 11.19 -24.40
N ILE A 80 6.47 10.59 -23.70
CA ILE A 80 6.01 11.03 -22.38
C ILE A 80 6.40 9.99 -21.34
N LYS A 81 6.99 10.44 -20.22
CA LYS A 81 7.32 9.59 -19.08
C LYS A 81 6.55 10.05 -17.84
N VAL A 82 6.01 9.09 -17.08
CA VAL A 82 5.14 9.35 -15.93
C VAL A 82 5.60 8.54 -14.72
N ASP A 83 5.72 9.22 -13.58
CA ASP A 83 5.86 8.58 -12.26
C ASP A 83 4.46 8.19 -11.76
N ARG A 84 4.19 6.89 -11.62
CA ARG A 84 2.90 6.41 -11.10
C ARG A 84 2.63 6.83 -9.66
N GLU A 85 3.67 7.11 -8.88
CA GLU A 85 3.51 7.52 -7.48
C GLU A 85 2.97 8.95 -7.40
N GLU A 86 3.32 9.80 -8.38
CA GLU A 86 2.79 11.17 -8.50
C GLU A 86 1.50 11.24 -9.32
N ARG A 87 1.33 10.38 -10.33
CA ARG A 87 0.17 10.33 -11.24
C ARG A 87 -0.48 8.93 -11.30
N PRO A 88 -1.04 8.44 -10.18
CA PRO A 88 -1.74 7.15 -10.13
C PRO A 88 -3.01 7.13 -10.99
N ASP A 89 -3.56 8.31 -11.29
CA ASP A 89 -4.70 8.51 -12.17
C ASP A 89 -4.39 8.08 -13.61
N LEU A 90 -3.25 8.50 -14.14
CA LEU A 90 -2.76 8.05 -15.45
C LEU A 90 -2.40 6.56 -15.42
N ASP A 91 -1.70 6.12 -14.37
CA ASP A 91 -1.34 4.72 -14.17
C ASP A 91 -2.57 3.80 -14.21
N ALA A 92 -3.64 4.14 -13.48
CA ALA A 92 -4.87 3.34 -13.45
C ALA A 92 -5.55 3.24 -14.81
N VAL A 93 -5.68 4.35 -15.55
CA VAL A 93 -6.30 4.38 -16.89
C VAL A 93 -5.55 3.46 -17.85
N TYR A 94 -4.23 3.59 -17.92
CA TYR A 94 -3.42 2.85 -18.88
C TYR A 94 -3.11 1.42 -18.43
N MET A 95 -3.09 1.14 -17.12
CA MET A 95 -3.01 -0.23 -16.61
C MET A 95 -4.27 -1.01 -16.94
N ASN A 96 -5.45 -0.41 -16.78
CA ASN A 96 -6.70 -1.04 -17.21
C ASN A 96 -6.71 -1.33 -18.71
N ALA A 97 -6.18 -0.43 -19.54
CA ALA A 97 -6.03 -0.65 -20.97
C ALA A 97 -5.07 -1.81 -21.28
N THR A 98 -3.96 -1.87 -20.54
CA THR A 98 -2.94 -2.93 -20.69
C THR A 98 -3.50 -4.30 -20.32
N VAL A 99 -4.23 -4.40 -19.21
CA VAL A 99 -4.88 -5.64 -18.77
C VAL A 99 -5.97 -6.07 -19.75
N ALA A 100 -6.78 -5.13 -20.25
CA ALA A 100 -7.80 -5.43 -21.25
C ALA A 100 -7.20 -6.00 -22.55
N LEU A 101 -6.07 -5.45 -23.00
CA LEU A 101 -5.41 -5.87 -24.24
C LEU A 101 -4.57 -7.13 -24.11
N THR A 102 -3.90 -7.33 -22.98
CA THR A 102 -2.87 -8.37 -22.83
C THR A 102 -3.24 -9.47 -21.83
N GLY A 103 -4.32 -9.29 -21.06
CA GLY A 103 -4.75 -10.19 -19.99
C GLY A 103 -3.94 -10.07 -18.69
N GLN A 104 -2.87 -9.27 -18.68
CA GLN A 104 -1.98 -9.07 -17.54
C GLN A 104 -1.48 -7.62 -17.48
N GLY A 105 -0.91 -7.22 -16.36
CA GLY A 105 -0.39 -5.88 -16.14
C GLY A 105 0.99 -5.92 -15.49
N GLY A 106 1.65 -4.78 -15.43
CA GLY A 106 2.95 -4.65 -14.77
C GLY A 106 3.71 -3.41 -15.20
N TRP A 107 4.80 -3.13 -14.48
CA TRP A 107 5.71 -2.03 -14.79
C TRP A 107 7.08 -2.59 -15.22
N PRO A 108 7.81 -1.91 -16.13
CA PRO A 108 7.45 -0.66 -16.80
C PRO A 108 6.27 -0.88 -17.74
N MET A 109 5.38 0.11 -17.83
CA MET A 109 4.27 0.09 -18.77
C MET A 109 4.62 0.93 -19.98
N THR A 110 4.39 0.39 -21.17
CA THR A 110 4.71 0.99 -22.47
C THR A 110 3.47 1.02 -23.33
N CYS A 111 2.90 2.21 -23.52
CA CYS A 111 1.66 2.41 -24.26
C CYS A 111 1.89 3.31 -25.48
N PHE A 112 1.24 2.98 -26.58
CA PHE A 112 1.15 3.87 -27.75
C PHE A 112 -0.26 4.44 -27.84
N LEU A 113 -0.32 5.77 -27.90
CA LEU A 113 -1.56 6.53 -27.86
C LEU A 113 -1.72 7.38 -29.12
N THR A 114 -2.97 7.65 -29.49
CA THR A 114 -3.29 8.73 -30.42
C THR A 114 -2.92 10.09 -29.80
N PRO A 115 -2.78 11.18 -30.57
CA PRO A 115 -2.49 12.53 -30.08
C PRO A 115 -3.47 13.05 -29.02
N ASP A 116 -4.71 12.57 -29.03
CA ASP A 116 -5.73 12.89 -28.02
C ASP A 116 -5.69 11.95 -26.79
N GLY A 117 -4.66 11.10 -26.68
CA GLY A 117 -4.37 10.30 -25.48
C GLY A 117 -5.09 8.96 -25.40
N ARG A 118 -5.89 8.56 -26.40
CA ARG A 118 -6.54 7.24 -26.42
C ARG A 118 -5.50 6.14 -26.72
N PRO A 119 -5.41 5.07 -25.92
CA PRO A 119 -4.49 3.97 -26.21
C PRO A 119 -4.95 3.19 -27.44
N PHE A 120 -4.02 2.69 -28.25
CA PHE A 120 -4.30 1.69 -29.30
C PHE A 120 -3.40 0.46 -29.20
N PHE A 121 -2.32 0.54 -28.43
CA PHE A 121 -1.45 -0.60 -28.16
C PHE A 121 -0.83 -0.43 -26.76
N CYS A 122 -0.77 -1.51 -26.00
CA CYS A 122 -0.16 -1.52 -24.67
C CYS A 122 0.70 -2.77 -24.49
N GLY A 123 1.76 -2.61 -23.71
CA GLY A 123 2.59 -3.71 -23.22
C GLY A 123 3.39 -3.29 -22.00
N THR A 124 4.26 -4.18 -21.54
CA THR A 124 5.11 -3.91 -20.38
C THR A 124 6.57 -3.70 -20.80
N TYR A 125 7.43 -4.67 -20.53
CA TYR A 125 8.83 -4.69 -20.86
C TYR A 125 9.09 -5.17 -22.29
N TYR A 126 9.98 -4.48 -23.00
CA TYR A 126 10.46 -4.88 -24.32
C TYR A 126 12.00 -4.82 -24.38
N PRO A 127 12.68 -5.95 -24.69
CA PRO A 127 14.11 -5.94 -25.04
C PRO A 127 14.38 -5.09 -26.29
N LYS A 128 15.58 -4.51 -26.40
CA LYS A 128 15.98 -3.58 -27.46
C LYS A 128 15.50 -3.99 -28.86
N ASP A 129 15.89 -5.18 -29.32
CA ASP A 129 15.61 -5.61 -30.71
C ASP A 129 14.10 -5.76 -30.99
N GLY A 130 13.36 -6.30 -30.01
CA GLY A 130 11.90 -6.41 -30.10
C GLY A 130 11.23 -5.03 -30.06
N PHE A 131 11.79 -4.10 -29.30
CA PHE A 131 11.27 -2.75 -29.20
C PHE A 131 11.46 -1.96 -30.49
N LEU A 132 12.61 -2.06 -31.16
CA LEU A 132 12.85 -1.44 -32.48
C LEU A 132 11.86 -1.96 -33.53
N GLN A 133 11.59 -3.27 -33.54
CA GLN A 133 10.58 -3.86 -34.43
C GLN A 133 9.19 -3.32 -34.15
N LEU A 134 8.81 -3.20 -32.87
CA LEU A 134 7.53 -2.66 -32.44
C LEU A 134 7.37 -1.19 -32.85
N ILE A 135 8.38 -0.35 -32.61
CA ILE A 135 8.40 1.08 -33.01
C ILE A 135 8.16 1.20 -34.52
N SER A 136 8.89 0.40 -35.32
CA SER A 136 8.72 0.40 -36.78
C SER A 136 7.30 0.00 -37.19
N ALA A 137 6.75 -1.05 -36.58
CA ALA A 137 5.41 -1.54 -36.90
C ALA A 137 4.31 -0.53 -36.53
N VAL A 138 4.44 0.13 -35.36
CA VAL A 138 3.50 1.18 -34.92
C VAL A 138 3.55 2.38 -35.87
N ARG A 139 4.75 2.84 -36.23
CA ARG A 139 4.95 3.94 -37.18
C ARG A 139 4.32 3.65 -38.54
N GLU A 140 4.57 2.46 -39.08
CA GLU A 140 3.99 2.04 -40.36
C GLU A 140 2.46 2.00 -40.31
N THR A 141 1.91 1.42 -39.24
CA THR A 141 0.46 1.32 -39.04
C THR A 141 -0.18 2.70 -38.87
N TRP A 142 0.46 3.63 -38.16
CA TRP A 142 0.02 5.01 -38.04
C TRP A 142 -0.11 5.70 -39.40
N ARG A 143 0.93 5.60 -40.23
CA ARG A 143 1.02 6.31 -41.52
C ARG A 143 0.17 5.69 -42.62
N GLN A 144 0.07 4.36 -42.66
CA GLN A 144 -0.57 3.63 -43.76
C GLN A 144 -1.99 3.15 -43.43
N ARG A 145 -2.31 2.94 -42.15
CA ARG A 145 -3.53 2.27 -41.68
C ARG A 145 -4.16 3.01 -40.48
N ARG A 146 -4.24 4.34 -40.58
CA ARG A 146 -4.77 5.22 -39.53
C ARG A 146 -6.18 4.82 -39.06
N ASP A 147 -7.04 4.39 -39.98
CA ASP A 147 -8.40 3.94 -39.67
C ASP A 147 -8.46 2.66 -38.84
N GLU A 148 -7.42 1.81 -38.88
CA GLU A 148 -7.30 0.64 -37.98
C GLU A 148 -6.94 1.10 -36.56
N VAL A 149 -6.03 2.08 -36.45
CA VAL A 149 -5.62 2.66 -35.16
C VAL A 149 -6.80 3.33 -34.46
N GLU A 150 -7.55 4.18 -35.16
CA GLU A 150 -8.69 4.90 -34.59
C GLU A 150 -9.78 3.95 -34.11
N ARG A 151 -10.08 2.89 -34.88
CA ARG A 151 -11.06 1.87 -34.46
C ARG A 151 -10.59 1.11 -33.21
N ALA A 152 -9.33 0.68 -33.18
CA ALA A 152 -8.78 0.02 -32.00
C ALA A 152 -8.86 0.93 -30.75
N SER A 153 -8.53 2.22 -30.90
CA SER A 153 -8.66 3.20 -29.82
C SER A 153 -10.10 3.39 -29.35
N ASP A 154 -11.07 3.45 -30.26
CA ASP A 154 -12.48 3.58 -29.89
C ASP A 154 -13.02 2.34 -29.17
N GLU A 155 -12.61 1.15 -29.59
CA GLU A 155 -12.94 -0.12 -28.95
C GLU A 155 -12.39 -0.15 -27.51
N ILE A 156 -11.09 0.13 -27.33
CA ILE A 156 -10.45 0.17 -26.00
C ILE A 156 -11.09 1.24 -25.11
N ALA A 157 -11.32 2.45 -25.63
CA ALA A 157 -11.99 3.51 -24.88
C ALA A 157 -13.42 3.12 -24.48
N GLY A 158 -14.12 2.35 -25.33
CA GLY A 158 -15.42 1.76 -25.03
C GLY A 158 -15.37 0.78 -23.85
N GLU A 159 -14.40 -0.15 -23.86
CA GLU A 159 -14.18 -1.12 -22.78
C GLU A 159 -13.78 -0.44 -21.47
N LEU A 160 -12.87 0.53 -21.52
CA LEU A 160 -12.44 1.32 -20.36
C LEU A 160 -13.63 2.07 -19.73
N ARG A 161 -14.50 2.67 -20.54
CA ARG A 161 -15.74 3.29 -20.04
C ARG A 161 -16.65 2.27 -19.35
N ALA A 162 -16.78 1.06 -19.90
CA ALA A 162 -17.56 0.01 -19.27
C ALA A 162 -16.98 -0.44 -17.91
N ILE A 163 -15.65 -0.48 -17.79
CA ILE A 163 -14.94 -0.79 -16.53
C ILE A 163 -15.19 0.32 -15.49
N SER A 164 -15.09 1.60 -15.88
CA SER A 164 -15.26 2.73 -14.95
C SER A 164 -16.70 3.10 -14.61
N VAL A 165 -17.67 2.62 -15.39
CA VAL A 165 -19.07 2.56 -14.92
C VAL A 165 -19.19 1.63 -13.70
N GLY A 166 -18.14 0.88 -13.32
CA GLY A 166 -18.09 0.18 -12.05
C GLY A 166 -19.12 -0.94 -11.96
N LEU A 167 -19.03 -1.72 -10.89
CA LEU A 167 -19.99 -2.80 -10.64
C LEU A 167 -21.30 -2.19 -10.12
N PRO A 168 -22.48 -2.55 -10.67
CA PRO A 168 -23.75 -2.10 -10.11
C PRO A 168 -23.84 -2.54 -8.64
N GLY A 169 -24.10 -1.59 -7.75
CA GLY A 169 -24.30 -1.86 -6.33
C GLY A 169 -25.54 -2.72 -6.10
N SER A 170 -25.55 -3.51 -5.03
CA SER A 170 -26.74 -4.29 -4.63
C SER A 170 -27.87 -3.41 -4.09
N GLY A 171 -27.60 -2.12 -3.85
CA GLY A 171 -28.53 -1.18 -3.21
C GLY A 171 -28.68 -1.40 -1.71
N THR A 172 -28.01 -2.41 -1.14
CA THR A 172 -28.02 -2.73 0.28
C THR A 172 -26.60 -2.95 0.78
N PRO A 173 -26.24 -2.42 1.97
CA PRO A 173 -25.00 -2.81 2.61
C PRO A 173 -24.92 -4.33 2.66
N PRO A 174 -23.72 -4.92 2.49
CA PRO A 174 -23.58 -6.36 2.51
C PRO A 174 -24.15 -6.87 3.84
N ASP A 175 -24.61 -8.13 3.96
CA ASP A 175 -25.15 -8.74 5.19
C ASP A 175 -24.15 -9.77 5.79
N ALA A 176 -24.34 -10.20 7.04
CA ALA A 176 -23.32 -11.04 7.72
C ALA A 176 -23.00 -12.30 6.90
N ARG A 177 -24.02 -12.90 6.26
CA ARG A 177 -23.90 -14.07 5.40
C ARG A 177 -23.03 -13.80 4.18
N LEU A 178 -23.24 -12.71 3.44
CA LEU A 178 -22.39 -12.37 2.28
C LEU A 178 -20.92 -12.27 2.66
N CYS A 179 -20.63 -11.70 3.83
CA CYS A 179 -19.25 -11.65 4.29
C CYS A 179 -18.70 -13.01 4.77
N ASP A 180 -19.54 -13.87 5.35
CA ASP A 180 -19.15 -15.25 5.68
C ASP A 180 -18.84 -16.04 4.40
N ASP A 181 -19.66 -15.88 3.36
CA ASP A 181 -19.48 -16.51 2.05
C ASP A 181 -18.21 -16.00 1.34
N ALA A 182 -17.95 -14.68 1.41
CA ALA A 182 -16.74 -14.06 0.88
C ALA A 182 -15.47 -14.60 1.56
N VAL A 183 -15.48 -14.71 2.90
CA VAL A 183 -14.36 -15.31 3.65
C VAL A 183 -14.18 -16.79 3.30
N ALA A 184 -15.28 -17.54 3.19
CA ALA A 184 -15.21 -18.93 2.75
C ALA A 184 -14.63 -19.08 1.34
N ALA A 185 -14.88 -18.11 0.44
CA ALA A 185 -14.27 -18.08 -0.88
C ALA A 185 -12.76 -17.81 -0.81
N VAL A 186 -12.33 -16.82 -0.02
CA VAL A 186 -10.90 -16.54 0.20
C VAL A 186 -10.17 -17.77 0.75
N LEU A 187 -10.72 -18.43 1.77
CA LEU A 187 -10.08 -19.60 2.41
C LEU A 187 -9.92 -20.79 1.46
N ARG A 188 -10.77 -20.93 0.42
CA ARG A 188 -10.61 -21.98 -0.60
C ARG A 188 -9.40 -21.77 -1.51
N GLU A 189 -8.92 -20.53 -1.61
CA GLU A 189 -7.78 -20.17 -2.46
C GLU A 189 -6.46 -20.10 -1.69
N GLU A 190 -6.48 -20.44 -0.39
CA GLU A 190 -5.29 -20.46 0.45
C GLU A 190 -4.30 -21.54 0.00
N ASP A 191 -3.03 -21.15 -0.10
CA ASP A 191 -1.91 -22.08 -0.19
C ASP A 191 -1.56 -22.55 1.23
N VAL A 192 -2.22 -23.60 1.69
CA VAL A 192 -2.02 -24.15 3.04
C VAL A 192 -0.61 -24.69 3.26
N GLU A 193 0.06 -25.15 2.20
CA GLU A 193 1.41 -25.73 2.27
C GLU A 193 2.48 -24.66 2.51
N ARG A 194 2.39 -23.53 1.80
CA ARG A 194 3.43 -22.48 1.84
C ARG A 194 2.97 -21.18 2.51
N GLY A 195 1.71 -21.10 2.94
CA GLY A 195 1.07 -19.89 3.48
C GLY A 195 0.79 -18.84 2.41
N GLY A 196 -0.23 -18.01 2.60
CA GLY A 196 -0.66 -16.99 1.63
C GLY A 196 -1.62 -17.53 0.56
N PHE A 197 -1.67 -16.87 -0.59
CA PHE A 197 -2.65 -17.16 -1.65
C PHE A 197 -1.99 -17.15 -3.03
N GLY A 198 -2.55 -17.93 -3.96
CA GLY A 198 -2.08 -17.98 -5.34
C GLY A 198 -0.76 -18.73 -5.52
N GLN A 199 -0.18 -18.56 -6.71
CA GLN A 199 1.10 -19.17 -7.12
C GLN A 199 2.20 -18.10 -7.19
N ALA A 200 3.41 -18.49 -7.59
CA ALA A 200 4.51 -17.56 -7.89
C ALA A 200 4.17 -16.63 -9.09
N PRO A 201 4.51 -15.33 -9.05
CA PRO A 201 5.05 -14.59 -7.90
C PRO A 201 3.98 -14.33 -6.81
N LYS A 202 4.39 -14.31 -5.53
CA LYS A 202 3.49 -14.13 -4.38
C LYS A 202 3.64 -12.76 -3.74
N PHE A 203 2.51 -12.07 -3.61
CA PHE A 203 2.39 -10.76 -2.95
C PHE A 203 1.82 -10.90 -1.54
N PRO A 204 2.31 -10.13 -0.55
CA PRO A 204 1.74 -10.10 0.80
C PRO A 204 0.25 -9.73 0.78
N PRO A 205 -0.65 -10.62 1.26
CA PRO A 205 -2.09 -10.41 1.19
C PRO A 205 -2.60 -9.62 2.41
N SER A 206 -1.95 -8.51 2.77
CA SER A 206 -2.10 -7.80 4.06
C SER A 206 -3.55 -7.45 4.41
N MET A 207 -4.29 -6.88 3.46
CA MET A 207 -5.69 -6.50 3.65
C MET A 207 -6.61 -7.72 3.82
N THR A 208 -6.33 -8.79 3.08
CA THR A 208 -7.05 -10.07 3.20
C THR A 208 -6.79 -10.72 4.56
N LEU A 209 -5.56 -10.69 5.06
CA LEU A 209 -5.23 -11.22 6.39
C LEU A 209 -5.91 -10.40 7.50
N GLU A 210 -5.94 -9.08 7.36
CA GLU A 210 -6.70 -8.20 8.27
C GLU A 210 -8.21 -8.54 8.25
N ALA A 211 -8.79 -8.78 7.07
CA ALA A 211 -10.18 -9.22 6.94
C ALA A 211 -10.45 -10.57 7.62
N LEU A 212 -9.56 -11.54 7.44
CA LEU A 212 -9.66 -12.86 8.09
C LEU A 212 -9.54 -12.75 9.61
N LEU A 213 -8.66 -11.89 10.12
CA LEU A 213 -8.53 -11.64 11.54
C LEU A 213 -9.80 -11.00 12.11
N ARG A 214 -10.37 -9.98 11.46
CA ARG A 214 -11.65 -9.38 11.86
C ARG A 214 -12.83 -10.34 11.73
N HIS A 215 -12.81 -11.24 10.75
CA HIS A 215 -13.79 -12.31 10.66
C HIS A 215 -13.68 -13.26 11.85
N HIS A 216 -12.48 -13.75 12.17
CA HIS A 216 -12.23 -14.59 13.35
C HIS A 216 -12.70 -13.90 14.62
N GLU A 217 -12.41 -12.62 14.77
CA GLU A 217 -12.89 -11.84 15.90
C GLU A 217 -14.42 -11.93 16.04
N ARG A 218 -15.17 -11.60 14.99
CA ARG A 218 -16.63 -11.63 15.08
C ARG A 218 -17.21 -13.03 15.30
N THR A 219 -16.66 -14.07 14.65
CA THR A 219 -17.30 -15.41 14.59
C THR A 219 -16.67 -16.46 15.50
N GLY A 220 -15.42 -16.24 15.92
CA GLY A 220 -14.58 -17.27 16.53
C GLY A 220 -14.04 -18.31 15.52
N SER A 221 -14.10 -18.05 14.20
CA SER A 221 -13.67 -19.02 13.17
C SER A 221 -12.21 -19.44 13.33
N ALA A 222 -11.98 -20.72 13.68
CA ALA A 222 -10.64 -21.27 13.85
C ALA A 222 -9.88 -21.37 12.52
N ASP A 223 -10.58 -21.64 11.42
CA ASP A 223 -9.98 -21.76 10.08
C ASP A 223 -9.41 -20.41 9.61
N ALA A 224 -10.14 -19.32 9.84
CA ALA A 224 -9.66 -17.97 9.51
C ALA A 224 -8.41 -17.60 10.31
N LEU A 225 -8.37 -17.92 11.61
CA LEU A 225 -7.19 -17.69 12.44
C LEU A 225 -6.00 -18.57 12.03
N ALA A 226 -6.26 -19.82 11.64
CA ALA A 226 -5.22 -20.73 11.17
C ALA A 226 -4.59 -20.23 9.86
N ALA A 227 -5.40 -19.71 8.93
CA ALA A 227 -4.92 -19.10 7.70
C ALA A 227 -4.08 -17.83 7.95
N VAL A 228 -4.51 -16.99 8.89
CA VAL A 228 -3.75 -15.83 9.37
C VAL A 228 -2.37 -16.26 9.89
N ARG A 229 -2.33 -17.26 10.78
CA ARG A 229 -1.09 -17.75 11.38
C ARG A 229 -0.14 -18.33 10.35
N ARG A 230 -0.62 -19.24 9.49
CA ARG A 230 0.21 -19.85 8.43
C ARG A 230 0.80 -18.82 7.49
N SER A 231 -0.02 -17.88 7.02
CA SER A 231 0.41 -16.87 6.06
C SER A 231 1.38 -15.86 6.68
N GLY A 232 1.06 -15.35 7.87
CA GLY A 232 1.95 -14.43 8.59
C GLY A 232 3.27 -15.09 8.98
N GLU A 233 3.23 -16.31 9.51
CA GLU A 233 4.45 -17.05 9.85
C GLU A 233 5.32 -17.34 8.61
N ALA A 234 4.73 -17.78 7.50
CA ALA A 234 5.47 -18.05 6.27
C ALA A 234 6.19 -16.80 5.73
N MET A 235 5.53 -15.64 5.74
CA MET A 235 6.14 -14.38 5.31
C MET A 235 7.24 -13.93 6.28
N ALA A 236 6.97 -13.91 7.60
CA ALA A 236 7.94 -13.45 8.60
C ALA A 236 9.20 -14.34 8.69
N ARG A 237 9.08 -15.63 8.38
CA ARG A 237 10.19 -16.60 8.38
C ARG A 237 10.87 -16.74 7.01
N GLY A 238 10.27 -16.21 5.96
CA GLY A 238 10.81 -16.22 4.59
C GLY A 238 11.89 -15.16 4.38
N GLY A 239 12.48 -15.16 3.18
CA GLY A 239 13.43 -14.13 2.75
C GLY A 239 12.76 -12.83 2.28
N ILE A 240 11.43 -12.82 2.11
CA ILE A 240 10.67 -11.58 1.91
C ILE A 240 10.74 -10.64 3.13
N TYR A 241 10.93 -11.18 4.33
CA TYR A 241 11.17 -10.41 5.54
C TYR A 241 12.68 -10.26 5.77
N ASP A 242 13.15 -9.03 5.92
CA ASP A 242 14.57 -8.78 6.21
C ASP A 242 14.91 -9.20 7.64
N GLN A 243 15.51 -10.38 7.77
CA GLN A 243 15.87 -10.98 9.05
C GLN A 243 16.88 -10.15 9.87
N LEU A 244 17.58 -9.18 9.25
CA LEU A 244 18.59 -8.36 9.93
C LEU A 244 18.07 -6.99 10.38
N ALA A 245 17.25 -6.29 9.60
CA ALA A 245 16.73 -4.97 9.96
C ALA A 245 15.21 -4.87 10.06
N GLY A 246 14.48 -5.94 9.78
CA GLY A 246 13.03 -5.91 9.66
C GLY A 246 12.56 -5.20 8.40
N GLY A 247 11.24 -5.10 8.30
CA GLY A 247 10.56 -4.67 7.09
C GLY A 247 10.51 -5.77 6.04
N PHE A 248 9.53 -5.63 5.15
CA PHE A 248 9.21 -6.56 4.10
C PHE A 248 9.57 -5.97 2.74
N ALA A 249 10.10 -6.83 1.89
CA ALA A 249 10.17 -6.59 0.46
C ALA A 249 8.78 -6.76 -0.18
N ARG A 250 8.58 -6.16 -1.35
CA ARG A 250 7.25 -6.01 -1.96
C ARG A 250 6.59 -7.33 -2.31
N TYR A 251 7.33 -8.27 -2.89
CA TYR A 251 6.82 -9.59 -3.24
C TYR A 251 7.93 -10.62 -3.39
N SER A 252 7.54 -11.89 -3.39
CA SER A 252 8.42 -13.04 -3.61
C SER A 252 8.28 -13.54 -5.04
N VAL A 253 9.39 -13.78 -5.73
CA VAL A 253 9.38 -14.37 -7.08
C VAL A 253 8.98 -15.84 -7.04
N ASP A 254 9.24 -16.52 -5.93
CA ASP A 254 8.86 -17.91 -5.71
C ASP A 254 7.66 -18.06 -4.76
N ALA A 255 7.08 -19.27 -4.75
CA ALA A 255 5.89 -19.55 -3.96
C ALA A 255 6.16 -19.81 -2.46
N ALA A 256 7.42 -20.02 -2.07
CA ALA A 256 7.88 -20.37 -0.73
C ALA A 256 8.41 -19.18 0.08
N TRP A 257 8.21 -17.95 -0.43
CA TRP A 257 8.61 -16.70 0.21
C TRP A 257 10.13 -16.56 0.40
N VAL A 258 10.95 -17.15 -0.48
CA VAL A 258 12.42 -17.20 -0.31
C VAL A 258 13.10 -16.01 -0.95
N VAL A 259 12.88 -15.80 -2.24
CA VAL A 259 13.58 -14.81 -3.07
C VAL A 259 12.63 -13.64 -3.30
N PRO A 260 12.90 -12.47 -2.70
CA PRO A 260 12.11 -11.28 -2.96
C PRO A 260 12.54 -10.59 -4.25
N HIS A 261 11.66 -9.73 -4.78
CA HIS A 261 12.12 -8.49 -5.37
C HIS A 261 12.41 -7.50 -4.25
N PHE A 262 13.66 -7.07 -4.11
CA PHE A 262 14.19 -6.46 -2.89
C PHE A 262 13.69 -5.03 -2.59
N GLU A 263 12.87 -4.49 -3.48
CA GLU A 263 12.09 -3.26 -3.28
C GLU A 263 11.33 -3.32 -1.96
N LYS A 264 11.44 -2.28 -1.13
CA LYS A 264 10.65 -2.14 0.10
C LYS A 264 9.81 -0.88 0.05
N MET A 265 8.48 -1.05 0.02
CA MET A 265 7.54 0.07 -0.06
C MET A 265 6.96 0.43 1.30
N LEU A 266 6.73 1.73 1.53
CA LEU A 266 6.11 2.23 2.75
C LEU A 266 4.71 1.65 2.96
N TYR A 267 3.88 1.61 1.91
CA TYR A 267 2.50 1.13 2.02
C TYR A 267 2.42 -0.35 2.37
N ASP A 268 3.28 -1.20 1.78
CA ASP A 268 3.33 -2.64 2.09
C ASP A 268 3.67 -2.86 3.56
N ASN A 269 4.71 -2.15 4.03
CA ASN A 269 5.17 -2.22 5.40
C ASN A 269 4.16 -1.64 6.39
N ALA A 270 3.44 -0.58 6.04
CA ALA A 270 2.37 -0.01 6.86
C ALA A 270 1.19 -0.99 7.00
N LEU A 271 0.73 -1.58 5.90
CA LEU A 271 -0.37 -2.54 5.91
C LEU A 271 0.00 -3.83 6.65
N LEU A 272 1.24 -4.32 6.48
CA LEU A 272 1.73 -5.47 7.24
C LEU A 272 1.92 -5.14 8.72
N LEU A 273 2.45 -3.96 9.06
CA LEU A 273 2.60 -3.53 10.46
C LEU A 273 1.24 -3.54 11.17
N ARG A 274 0.20 -2.97 10.53
CA ARG A 274 -1.17 -2.99 11.02
C ARG A 274 -1.66 -4.42 11.29
N PHE A 275 -1.53 -5.29 10.28
CA PHE A 275 -1.91 -6.70 10.38
C PHE A 275 -1.18 -7.41 11.56
N TYR A 276 0.15 -7.35 11.61
CA TYR A 276 0.91 -8.02 12.66
C TYR A 276 0.62 -7.43 14.05
N ALA A 277 0.40 -6.11 14.16
CA ALA A 277 0.02 -5.48 15.42
C ALA A 277 -1.32 -6.03 15.94
N HIS A 278 -2.29 -6.24 15.05
CA HIS A 278 -3.57 -6.84 15.42
C HIS A 278 -3.42 -8.30 15.80
N TRP A 279 -2.65 -9.08 15.03
CA TRP A 279 -2.39 -10.48 15.36
C TRP A 279 -1.69 -10.61 16.72
N ALA A 280 -0.64 -9.83 16.96
CA ALA A 280 0.09 -9.76 18.23
C ALA A 280 -0.82 -9.46 19.42
N ARG A 281 -1.79 -8.55 19.24
CA ARG A 281 -2.78 -8.20 20.28
C ARG A 281 -3.76 -9.32 20.59
N ARG A 282 -4.12 -10.17 19.62
CA ARG A 282 -5.11 -11.24 19.82
C ARG A 282 -4.56 -12.43 20.55
N ASP A 283 -3.39 -12.90 20.13
CA ASP A 283 -2.88 -14.18 20.60
C ASP A 283 -1.62 -14.05 21.47
N ALA A 284 -1.17 -12.82 21.74
CA ALA A 284 0.10 -12.53 22.40
C ALA A 284 1.30 -13.29 21.76
N ASP A 285 1.17 -13.59 20.46
CA ASP A 285 2.10 -14.42 19.70
C ASP A 285 3.49 -13.76 19.64
N ALA A 286 4.52 -14.50 20.04
CA ALA A 286 5.87 -13.95 20.17
C ALA A 286 6.47 -13.55 18.81
N LEU A 287 6.16 -14.31 17.75
CA LEU A 287 6.61 -13.99 16.40
C LEU A 287 5.93 -12.71 15.92
N ALA A 288 4.59 -12.63 16.04
CA ALA A 288 3.85 -11.44 15.63
C ALA A 288 4.34 -10.19 16.37
N ARG A 289 4.56 -10.27 17.69
CA ARG A 289 5.08 -9.13 18.48
C ARG A 289 6.46 -8.68 18.03
N ARG A 290 7.37 -9.63 17.74
CA ARG A 290 8.72 -9.33 17.23
C ARG A 290 8.64 -8.62 15.88
N VAL A 291 7.86 -9.18 14.95
CA VAL A 291 7.69 -8.64 13.60
C VAL A 291 7.03 -7.26 13.62
N THR A 292 6.04 -7.04 14.50
CA THR A 292 5.45 -5.70 14.72
C THR A 292 6.50 -4.69 15.17
N ASP A 293 7.33 -5.04 16.17
CA ASP A 293 8.35 -4.11 16.70
C ASP A 293 9.42 -3.79 15.64
N GLU A 294 9.95 -4.82 14.99
CA GLU A 294 11.00 -4.69 13.97
C GLU A 294 10.49 -3.95 12.72
N THR A 295 9.24 -4.16 12.30
CA THR A 295 8.65 -3.44 11.15
C THR A 295 8.35 -1.98 11.51
N ALA A 296 7.87 -1.69 12.72
CA ALA A 296 7.67 -0.31 13.18
C ALA A 296 9.00 0.45 13.21
N ARG A 297 10.07 -0.18 13.72
CA ARG A 297 11.43 0.37 13.68
C ARG A 297 11.94 0.56 12.26
N PHE A 298 11.70 -0.39 11.36
CA PHE A 298 12.07 -0.21 9.96
C PHE A 298 11.43 1.03 9.34
N ILE A 299 10.13 1.26 9.58
CA ILE A 299 9.44 2.47 9.09
C ILE A 299 10.06 3.73 9.70
N ILE A 300 10.29 3.76 11.02
CA ILE A 300 10.79 4.95 11.71
C ILE A 300 12.26 5.24 11.38
N ASP A 301 13.13 4.23 11.51
CA ASP A 301 14.58 4.38 11.42
C ASP A 301 15.07 4.27 9.97
N GLY A 302 14.45 3.43 9.15
CA GLY A 302 14.85 3.17 7.77
C GLY A 302 14.20 4.12 6.76
N LEU A 303 12.90 4.42 6.95
CA LEU A 303 12.13 5.29 6.04
C LEU A 303 11.90 6.69 6.61
N GLY A 304 12.30 7.00 7.84
CA GLY A 304 12.17 8.35 8.41
C GLY A 304 12.94 9.41 7.61
N ALA A 305 12.26 10.51 7.27
CA ALA A 305 12.82 11.68 6.59
C ALA A 305 12.07 12.95 7.04
N ASP A 306 12.75 13.87 7.73
CA ASP A 306 12.19 15.19 8.12
C ASP A 306 10.80 15.16 8.80
N GLY A 307 10.56 14.16 9.65
CA GLY A 307 9.30 14.00 10.38
C GLY A 307 8.19 13.30 9.60
N VAL A 308 8.39 13.02 8.31
CA VAL A 308 7.56 12.15 7.47
C VAL A 308 8.31 10.85 7.12
N PHE A 309 7.69 9.98 6.32
CA PHE A 309 8.30 8.74 5.84
C PHE A 309 8.46 8.77 4.31
N ALA A 310 9.65 8.38 3.87
CA ALA A 310 10.05 8.13 2.49
C ALA A 310 9.19 7.03 1.84
N SER A 311 9.04 7.08 0.53
CA SER A 311 8.12 6.24 -0.22
C SER A 311 8.62 4.78 -0.32
N SER A 312 9.94 4.62 -0.51
CA SER A 312 10.52 3.31 -0.83
C SER A 312 12.05 3.22 -0.63
N LEU A 313 12.54 1.98 -0.61
CA LEU A 313 13.92 1.61 -0.91
C LEU A 313 13.97 0.84 -2.23
N ASP A 314 14.93 1.17 -3.09
CA ASP A 314 15.17 0.52 -4.37
C ASP A 314 15.48 -0.97 -4.21
N ALA A 315 15.09 -1.77 -5.21
CA ALA A 315 15.49 -3.17 -5.32
C ALA A 315 16.98 -3.32 -5.61
N ASP A 316 17.55 -2.35 -6.34
CA ASP A 316 18.94 -2.37 -6.79
C ASP A 316 19.84 -1.56 -5.86
N ALA A 317 21.07 -2.05 -5.67
CA ALA A 317 22.17 -1.28 -5.12
C ALA A 317 23.35 -1.38 -6.08
N ASP A 318 23.89 -0.23 -6.50
CA ASP A 318 24.94 -0.15 -7.54
C ASP A 318 24.57 -0.88 -8.85
N GLY A 319 23.29 -0.79 -9.25
CA GLY A 319 22.75 -1.43 -10.45
C GLY A 319 22.57 -2.94 -10.36
N VAL A 320 22.64 -3.51 -9.15
CA VAL A 320 22.53 -4.95 -8.91
C VAL A 320 21.43 -5.25 -7.88
N GLU A 321 20.39 -5.96 -8.32
CA GLU A 321 19.30 -6.41 -7.44
C GLU A 321 19.83 -7.32 -6.32
N GLY A 322 19.41 -7.05 -5.08
CA GLY A 322 19.74 -7.90 -3.93
C GLY A 322 21.17 -7.82 -3.39
N LEU A 323 22.06 -7.01 -3.99
CA LEU A 323 23.48 -6.88 -3.58
C LEU A 323 23.66 -6.59 -2.09
N THR A 324 22.81 -5.73 -1.54
CA THR A 324 22.83 -5.37 -0.12
C THR A 324 22.41 -6.53 0.79
N TYR A 325 21.54 -7.42 0.30
CA TYR A 325 20.73 -8.31 1.13
C TYR A 325 21.13 -9.78 1.07
N ALA A 326 21.70 -10.24 -0.05
CA ALA A 326 22.12 -11.63 -0.23
C ALA A 326 23.55 -11.87 0.26
N TRP A 327 23.83 -13.10 0.74
CA TRP A 327 25.12 -13.44 1.37
C TRP A 327 25.67 -14.76 0.87
N THR A 328 26.98 -14.83 0.69
CA THR A 328 27.69 -16.09 0.41
C THR A 328 28.22 -16.72 1.71
N PRO A 329 28.51 -18.04 1.73
CA PRO A 329 29.17 -18.68 2.87
C PRO A 329 30.49 -18.00 3.26
N THR A 330 31.30 -17.62 2.27
CA THR A 330 32.58 -16.93 2.49
C THR A 330 32.40 -15.59 3.23
N GLU A 331 31.41 -14.78 2.83
CA GLU A 331 31.13 -13.52 3.54
C GLU A 331 30.63 -13.76 4.97
N PHE A 332 29.88 -14.85 5.19
CA PHE A 332 29.46 -15.26 6.53
C PHE A 332 30.66 -15.62 7.41
N ASP A 333 31.61 -16.41 6.88
CA ASP A 333 32.83 -16.78 7.58
C ASP A 333 33.68 -15.56 7.94
N GLU A 334 33.85 -14.63 7.00
CA GLU A 334 34.63 -13.40 7.19
C GLU A 334 34.05 -12.50 8.28
N VAL A 335 32.71 -12.41 8.38
CA VAL A 335 32.05 -11.54 9.35
C VAL A 335 31.91 -12.20 10.73
N LEU A 336 31.62 -13.50 10.77
CA LEU A 336 31.18 -14.18 11.99
C LEU A 336 32.24 -15.09 12.61
N GLY A 337 33.23 -15.54 11.84
CA GLY A 337 34.26 -16.47 12.30
C GLY A 337 33.65 -17.71 12.95
N ALA A 338 33.88 -17.90 14.25
CA ALA A 338 33.41 -19.09 14.99
C ALA A 338 31.86 -19.23 15.05
N ASP A 339 31.11 -18.16 14.76
CA ASP A 339 29.64 -18.19 14.72
C ASP A 339 29.08 -18.52 13.33
N ALA A 340 29.91 -18.61 12.29
CA ALA A 340 29.49 -18.73 10.89
C ALA A 340 28.67 -19.99 10.60
N ASP A 341 29.17 -21.18 10.96
CA ASP A 341 28.46 -22.46 10.71
C ASP A 341 27.06 -22.49 11.33
N TRP A 342 26.96 -22.02 12.58
CA TRP A 342 25.68 -21.94 13.28
C TRP A 342 24.73 -20.95 12.62
N ALA A 343 25.24 -19.77 12.24
CA ALA A 343 24.45 -18.74 11.59
C ALA A 343 24.02 -19.17 10.18
N ALA A 344 24.88 -19.84 9.43
CA ALA A 344 24.57 -20.35 8.10
C ALA A 344 23.44 -21.39 8.15
N ALA A 345 23.50 -22.32 9.11
CA ALA A 345 22.42 -23.28 9.35
C ALA A 345 21.11 -22.60 9.77
N LEU A 346 21.17 -21.59 10.65
CA LEU A 346 20.00 -20.85 11.10
C LEU A 346 19.36 -20.02 9.98
N PHE A 347 20.18 -19.31 9.19
CA PHE A 347 19.71 -18.36 8.17
C PHE A 347 19.50 -18.98 6.78
N GLY A 348 19.88 -20.25 6.58
CA GLY A 348 19.76 -20.92 5.29
C GLY A 348 20.81 -20.47 4.25
N VAL A 349 22.03 -20.16 4.70
CA VAL A 349 23.16 -19.85 3.81
C VAL A 349 23.84 -21.15 3.38
N THR A 350 23.96 -21.37 2.06
CA THR A 350 24.49 -22.63 1.51
C THR A 350 25.45 -22.35 0.35
N GLU A 351 26.32 -23.32 0.04
CA GLU A 351 27.26 -23.24 -1.10
C GLU A 351 26.57 -23.08 -2.46
N VAL A 352 25.37 -23.66 -2.63
CA VAL A 352 24.61 -23.53 -3.88
C VAL A 352 23.94 -22.15 -3.97
N GLY A 353 23.65 -21.53 -2.83
CA GLY A 353 22.83 -20.33 -2.74
C GLY A 353 21.34 -20.59 -2.95
N THR A 354 20.51 -19.70 -2.44
CA THR A 354 19.08 -19.61 -2.80
C THR A 354 18.80 -18.51 -3.82
N PHE A 355 19.82 -17.72 -4.16
CA PHE A 355 19.79 -16.60 -5.08
C PHE A 355 21.01 -16.62 -6.00
N GLU A 356 21.07 -15.66 -6.92
CA GLU A 356 22.08 -15.58 -7.96
C GLU A 356 23.52 -15.60 -7.41
N ARG A 357 24.45 -16.04 -8.25
CA ARG A 357 25.90 -16.05 -7.96
C ARG A 357 26.29 -16.80 -6.68
N GLY A 358 25.54 -17.85 -6.32
CA GLY A 358 25.81 -18.68 -5.14
C GLY A 358 25.51 -17.99 -3.81
N SER A 359 24.76 -16.89 -3.84
CA SER A 359 24.34 -16.17 -2.64
C SER A 359 23.02 -16.72 -2.10
N SER A 360 22.77 -16.54 -0.81
CA SER A 360 21.52 -16.90 -0.15
C SER A 360 20.82 -15.66 0.39
N VAL A 361 19.50 -15.62 0.21
CA VAL A 361 18.62 -14.72 0.96
C VAL A 361 18.39 -15.31 2.34
N LEU A 362 18.62 -14.51 3.38
CA LEU A 362 18.50 -14.95 4.76
C LEU A 362 17.03 -15.25 5.10
N GLN A 363 16.80 -16.42 5.70
CA GLN A 363 15.50 -16.89 6.17
C GLN A 363 15.59 -17.19 7.67
N LEU A 364 14.47 -17.28 8.39
CA LEU A 364 14.47 -17.71 9.79
C LEU A 364 13.40 -18.78 10.02
N ARG A 365 13.63 -19.95 9.41
CA ARG A 365 12.65 -21.06 9.36
C ARG A 365 12.35 -21.68 10.73
N ALA A 366 13.26 -21.52 11.69
CA ALA A 366 13.06 -21.91 13.08
C ALA A 366 13.54 -20.79 14.02
N ASP A 367 13.03 -20.79 15.24
CA ASP A 367 13.52 -19.88 16.28
C ASP A 367 14.95 -20.29 16.69
N PRO A 368 15.83 -19.33 16.99
CA PRO A 368 17.19 -19.62 17.45
C PRO A 368 17.14 -20.36 18.80
N ASP A 369 18.03 -21.33 18.95
CA ASP A 369 18.28 -22.04 20.21
C ASP A 369 18.94 -21.13 21.26
N ASP A 370 19.69 -20.12 20.82
CA ASP A 370 20.29 -19.07 21.63
C ASP A 370 19.97 -17.66 21.08
N TRP A 371 18.99 -16.99 21.69
CA TRP A 371 18.60 -15.62 21.34
C TRP A 371 19.68 -14.58 21.59
N ALA A 372 20.57 -14.78 22.56
CA ALA A 372 21.66 -13.85 22.84
C ALA A 372 22.76 -13.96 21.77
N ARG A 373 23.05 -15.19 21.31
CA ARG A 373 23.94 -15.43 20.16
C ARG A 373 23.33 -14.87 18.88
N HIS A 374 22.05 -15.15 18.62
CA HIS A 374 21.32 -14.57 17.49
C HIS A 374 21.43 -13.04 17.45
N ALA A 375 21.20 -12.36 18.58
CA ALA A 375 21.29 -10.91 18.64
C ALA A 375 22.69 -10.37 18.30
N ARG A 376 23.77 -11.03 18.77
CA ARG A 376 25.15 -10.65 18.43
C ARG A 376 25.46 -10.87 16.95
N VAL A 377 25.10 -12.04 16.42
CA VAL A 377 25.29 -12.39 15.00
C VAL A 377 24.54 -11.41 14.10
N ARG A 378 23.26 -11.16 14.39
CA ARG A 378 22.43 -10.20 13.66
C ARG A 378 23.05 -8.80 13.66
N ALA A 379 23.57 -8.34 14.80
CA ALA A 379 24.25 -7.04 14.89
C ALA A 379 25.54 -6.99 14.06
N ALA A 380 26.35 -8.05 14.08
CA ALA A 380 27.58 -8.14 13.29
C ALA A 380 27.29 -8.14 11.77
N LEU A 381 26.31 -8.95 11.33
CA LEU A 381 25.86 -8.97 9.93
C LEU A 381 25.30 -7.61 9.50
N LEU A 382 24.50 -6.94 10.34
CA LEU A 382 23.96 -5.62 10.04
C LEU A 382 25.08 -4.56 9.91
N ALA A 383 26.10 -4.61 10.77
CA ALA A 383 27.26 -3.72 10.69
C ALA A 383 28.16 -4.01 9.47
N ALA A 384 28.25 -5.26 9.03
CA ALA A 384 28.89 -5.60 7.78
C ALA A 384 28.04 -5.10 6.59
N ARG A 385 26.72 -5.28 6.64
CA ARG A 385 25.78 -4.86 5.60
C ARG A 385 25.83 -3.36 5.36
N SER A 386 25.93 -2.54 6.39
CA SER A 386 25.96 -1.07 6.26
C SER A 386 27.19 -0.53 5.53
N ARG A 387 28.22 -1.37 5.31
CA ARG A 387 29.42 -1.04 4.53
C ARG A 387 29.31 -1.46 3.06
N ARG A 388 28.28 -2.23 2.70
CA ARG A 388 27.97 -2.58 1.31
C ARG A 388 27.32 -1.39 0.61
N PRO A 389 27.29 -1.34 -0.74
CA PRO A 389 26.37 -0.45 -1.45
C PRO A 389 24.97 -0.61 -0.87
N GLN A 390 24.29 0.51 -0.63
CA GLN A 390 22.93 0.53 -0.08
C GLN A 390 21.93 0.82 -1.20
N PRO A 391 20.69 0.31 -1.12
CA PRO A 391 19.65 0.70 -2.05
C PRO A 391 19.38 2.20 -1.94
N ALA A 392 19.10 2.84 -3.07
CA ALA A 392 18.67 4.22 -3.06
C ALA A 392 17.33 4.35 -2.32
N ARG A 393 17.13 5.44 -1.60
CA ARG A 393 15.87 5.76 -0.93
C ARG A 393 15.13 6.81 -1.75
N ASP A 394 13.88 6.56 -2.11
CA ASP A 394 13.00 7.60 -2.64
C ASP A 394 12.41 8.38 -1.47
N ASP A 395 13.04 9.52 -1.15
CA ASP A 395 12.65 10.42 -0.04
C ASP A 395 11.29 11.13 -0.26
N LYS A 396 10.60 10.84 -1.38
CA LYS A 396 9.26 11.38 -1.64
C LYS A 396 8.30 10.96 -0.54
N ALA A 397 7.61 11.92 0.07
CA ALA A 397 6.53 11.65 1.02
C ALA A 397 5.20 11.64 0.28
N VAL A 398 4.53 10.48 0.21
CA VAL A 398 3.20 10.34 -0.40
C VAL A 398 2.13 10.38 0.70
N THR A 399 1.09 11.20 0.52
CA THR A 399 0.03 11.45 1.52
C THR A 399 -0.66 10.16 1.96
N ALA A 400 -1.19 9.39 1.02
CA ALA A 400 -1.88 8.14 1.33
C ALA A 400 -0.98 7.16 2.12
N TRP A 401 0.26 6.99 1.69
CA TRP A 401 1.17 5.99 2.26
C TRP A 401 1.62 6.37 3.66
N ASN A 402 1.87 7.66 3.88
CA ASN A 402 2.13 8.18 5.22
C ASN A 402 0.88 8.10 6.11
N GLY A 403 -0.33 8.33 5.58
CA GLY A 403 -1.60 8.11 6.30
C GLY A 403 -1.78 6.66 6.77
N LEU A 404 -1.48 5.68 5.90
CA LEU A 404 -1.44 4.27 6.26
C LEU A 404 -0.40 4.00 7.35
N ALA A 405 0.81 4.56 7.23
CA ALA A 405 1.88 4.38 8.20
C ALA A 405 1.54 4.98 9.58
N ILE A 406 0.94 6.17 9.63
CA ILE A 406 0.47 6.81 10.87
C ILE A 406 -0.56 5.90 11.56
N THR A 407 -1.56 5.40 10.81
CA THR A 407 -2.57 4.47 11.35
C THR A 407 -1.90 3.23 11.93
N ALA A 408 -1.01 2.59 11.16
CA ALA A 408 -0.32 1.38 11.59
C ALA A 408 0.58 1.60 12.82
N LEU A 409 1.29 2.73 12.91
CA LEU A 409 2.14 3.09 14.04
C LEU A 409 1.31 3.39 15.31
N VAL A 410 0.18 4.09 15.17
CA VAL A 410 -0.77 4.28 16.28
C VAL A 410 -1.25 2.93 16.79
N GLU A 411 -1.69 2.05 15.90
CA GLU A 411 -2.23 0.74 16.27
C GLU A 411 -1.13 -0.19 16.86
N ALA A 412 0.09 -0.15 16.33
CA ALA A 412 1.27 -0.84 16.89
C ALA A 412 1.67 -0.32 18.27
N SER A 413 1.58 1.00 18.50
CA SER A 413 1.84 1.61 19.80
C SER A 413 0.92 1.04 20.89
N VAL A 414 -0.35 0.81 20.55
CA VAL A 414 -1.36 0.22 21.43
C VAL A 414 -1.10 -1.27 21.63
N ALA A 415 -0.78 -2.01 20.56
CA ALA A 415 -0.53 -3.44 20.63
C ALA A 415 0.69 -3.79 21.49
N LEU A 416 1.76 -2.99 21.40
CA LEU A 416 3.03 -3.26 22.08
C LEU A 416 3.28 -2.40 23.33
N GLY A 417 2.45 -1.37 23.58
CA GLY A 417 2.65 -0.41 24.66
C GLY A 417 3.87 0.49 24.45
N ARG A 418 4.18 0.84 23.19
CA ARG A 418 5.37 1.61 22.79
C ARG A 418 4.98 3.03 22.40
N ARG A 419 5.13 3.98 23.34
CA ARG A 419 4.75 5.39 23.12
C ARG A 419 5.54 6.06 21.98
N GLU A 420 6.79 5.68 21.78
CA GLU A 420 7.63 6.19 20.69
C GLU A 420 6.98 6.04 19.30
N TYR A 421 6.19 4.98 19.06
CA TYR A 421 5.49 4.77 17.79
C TYR A 421 4.34 5.77 17.63
N LEU A 422 3.63 6.08 18.72
CA LEU A 422 2.61 7.12 18.72
C LEU A 422 3.23 8.52 18.50
N ASP A 423 4.37 8.81 19.13
CA ASP A 423 5.04 10.11 18.98
C ASP A 423 5.53 10.32 17.53
N ALA A 424 6.05 9.27 16.87
CA ALA A 424 6.40 9.30 15.45
C ALA A 424 5.17 9.53 14.55
N ALA A 425 4.07 8.82 14.81
CA ALA A 425 2.81 8.98 14.08
C ALA A 425 2.23 10.40 14.20
N ILE A 426 2.25 10.98 15.41
CA ILE A 426 1.81 12.36 15.64
C ILE A 426 2.68 13.36 14.88
N THR A 427 4.00 13.15 14.87
CA THR A 427 4.94 14.04 14.16
C THR A 427 4.65 14.03 12.67
N CYS A 428 4.52 12.85 12.06
CA CYS A 428 4.17 12.71 10.64
C CYS A 428 2.80 13.33 10.31
N ALA A 429 1.78 13.11 11.14
CA ALA A 429 0.47 13.73 10.95
C ALA A 429 0.53 15.27 10.94
N ARG A 430 1.34 15.88 11.82
CA ARG A 430 1.54 17.35 11.84
C ARG A 430 2.23 17.84 10.58
N GLU A 431 3.29 17.17 10.17
CA GLU A 431 4.06 17.58 9.00
C GLU A 431 3.24 17.44 7.70
N LEU A 432 2.45 16.37 7.54
CA LEU A 432 1.55 16.24 6.40
C LEU A 432 0.50 17.36 6.35
N LEU A 433 -0.17 17.66 7.47
CA LEU A 433 -1.13 18.77 7.51
C LEU A 433 -0.48 20.12 7.20
N ARG A 434 0.78 20.32 7.61
CA ARG A 434 1.52 21.55 7.35
C ARG A 434 1.98 21.67 5.89
N LEU A 435 2.46 20.57 5.31
CA LEU A 435 3.10 20.55 3.99
C LEU A 435 2.11 20.29 2.86
N HIS A 436 1.21 19.32 3.02
CA HIS A 436 0.39 18.82 1.92
C HIS A 436 -1.00 19.43 1.87
N LEU A 437 -1.52 20.01 2.96
CA LEU A 437 -2.78 20.76 2.92
C LEU A 437 -2.51 22.21 2.49
N VAL A 438 -2.67 22.47 1.19
CA VAL A 438 -2.40 23.77 0.56
C VAL A 438 -3.72 24.38 0.11
N ASP A 439 -4.03 25.58 0.61
CA ASP A 439 -5.27 26.30 0.28
C ASP A 439 -6.55 25.45 0.45
N GLY A 440 -6.56 24.57 1.46
CA GLY A 440 -7.68 23.69 1.77
C GLY A 440 -7.78 22.41 0.92
N ARG A 441 -6.84 22.17 -0.01
CA ARG A 441 -6.78 20.96 -0.83
C ARG A 441 -5.51 20.17 -0.53
N LEU A 442 -5.60 18.85 -0.53
CA LEU A 442 -4.43 18.00 -0.36
C LEU A 442 -3.60 17.94 -1.64
N ARG A 443 -2.29 17.93 -1.46
CA ARG A 443 -1.29 17.51 -2.44
C ARG A 443 -0.92 16.06 -2.19
N ARG A 444 -0.55 15.36 -3.26
CA ARG A 444 -0.21 13.94 -3.17
C ARG A 444 1.19 13.69 -2.64
N ALA A 445 2.16 14.50 -3.08
CA ALA A 445 3.57 14.24 -2.84
C ALA A 445 4.35 15.50 -2.44
N SER A 446 5.41 15.30 -1.67
CA SER A 446 6.48 16.28 -1.43
C SER A 446 7.84 15.60 -1.45
N LEU A 447 8.91 16.39 -1.63
CA LEU A 447 10.29 15.92 -1.57
C LEU A 447 11.14 16.95 -0.84
N GLY A 448 11.92 16.53 0.16
CA GLY A 448 12.81 17.43 0.91
C GLY A 448 12.09 18.62 1.55
N GLY A 449 10.86 18.42 2.02
CA GLY A 449 10.02 19.47 2.60
C GLY A 449 9.38 20.44 1.60
N VAL A 450 9.52 20.20 0.29
CA VAL A 450 8.89 20.98 -0.77
C VAL A 450 7.72 20.20 -1.36
N VAL A 451 6.52 20.77 -1.26
CA VAL A 451 5.30 20.17 -1.81
C VAL A 451 5.31 20.20 -3.34
N GLY A 452 4.94 19.09 -3.97
CA GLY A 452 4.80 18.98 -5.42
C GLY A 452 3.44 19.46 -5.93
N ASP A 453 3.33 19.60 -7.25
CA ASP A 453 2.10 20.08 -7.90
C ASP A 453 1.01 19.00 -8.01
N SER A 454 1.36 17.71 -7.89
CA SER A 454 0.43 16.60 -8.02
C SER A 454 -0.73 16.70 -7.04
N ALA A 455 -1.95 16.77 -7.58
CA ALA A 455 -3.18 16.80 -6.81
C ALA A 455 -3.38 15.47 -6.08
N ALA A 456 -3.86 15.53 -4.83
CA ALA A 456 -4.26 14.35 -4.10
C ALA A 456 -5.47 13.66 -4.76
N ILE A 457 -5.46 12.33 -4.74
CA ILE A 457 -6.58 11.48 -5.16
C ILE A 457 -7.39 11.00 -3.96
N LEU A 458 -8.52 10.34 -4.19
CA LEU A 458 -9.44 9.88 -3.15
C LEU A 458 -8.74 9.10 -2.01
N GLU A 459 -7.81 8.23 -2.39
CA GLU A 459 -7.00 7.44 -1.45
C GLU A 459 -6.26 8.31 -0.43
N ASP A 460 -5.70 9.45 -0.86
CA ASP A 460 -4.94 10.37 0.00
C ASP A 460 -5.84 11.00 1.07
N TYR A 461 -7.05 11.43 0.68
CA TYR A 461 -8.04 11.99 1.60
C TYR A 461 -8.50 10.93 2.60
N ALA A 462 -8.83 9.73 2.12
CA ALA A 462 -9.33 8.65 2.96
C ALA A 462 -8.29 8.17 3.98
N ALA A 463 -7.06 7.88 3.52
CA ALA A 463 -6.00 7.35 4.37
C ALA A 463 -5.57 8.38 5.42
N LEU A 464 -5.42 9.67 5.04
CA LEU A 464 -5.07 10.71 6.01
C LEU A 464 -6.22 10.96 6.99
N ALA A 465 -7.49 11.00 6.56
CA ALA A 465 -8.61 11.16 7.47
C ALA A 465 -8.68 10.04 8.52
N SER A 466 -8.51 8.79 8.11
CA SER A 466 -8.42 7.64 9.03
C SER A 466 -7.25 7.77 10.02
N ALA A 467 -6.09 8.21 9.53
CA ALA A 467 -4.90 8.43 10.36
C ALA A 467 -5.12 9.50 11.44
N LEU A 468 -5.71 10.63 11.06
CA LEU A 468 -6.03 11.72 11.99
C LEU A 468 -7.07 11.28 13.03
N CYS A 469 -8.04 10.45 12.63
CA CYS A 469 -8.97 9.84 13.59
C CYS A 469 -8.27 8.90 14.57
N ALA A 470 -7.32 8.08 14.09
CA ALA A 470 -6.54 7.19 14.96
C ALA A 470 -5.72 7.99 15.99
N VAL A 471 -5.11 9.11 15.57
CA VAL A 471 -4.41 10.04 16.48
C VAL A 471 -5.37 10.71 17.46
N TYR A 472 -6.55 11.16 17.00
CA TYR A 472 -7.59 11.71 17.87
C TYR A 472 -7.99 10.72 18.97
N GLN A 473 -8.20 9.45 18.62
CA GLN A 473 -8.60 8.43 19.60
C GLN A 473 -7.54 8.18 20.69
N GLN A 474 -6.26 8.42 20.41
CA GLN A 474 -5.18 8.30 21.41
C GLN A 474 -4.92 9.59 22.21
N THR A 475 -5.17 10.75 21.62
CA THR A 475 -4.79 12.05 22.20
C THR A 475 -5.95 12.82 22.81
N GLY A 476 -7.17 12.63 22.30
CA GLY A 476 -8.34 13.44 22.62
C GLY A 476 -8.27 14.89 22.11
N GLU A 477 -7.29 15.24 21.28
CA GLU A 477 -7.13 16.60 20.79
C GLU A 477 -8.06 16.86 19.58
N GLN A 478 -9.05 17.72 19.78
CA GLN A 478 -10.16 17.95 18.83
C GLN A 478 -9.71 18.43 17.44
N SER A 479 -8.57 19.12 17.35
CA SER A 479 -8.00 19.61 16.09
C SER A 479 -7.84 18.49 15.04
N TRP A 480 -7.49 17.29 15.49
CA TRP A 480 -7.33 16.11 14.64
C TRP A 480 -8.64 15.65 14.02
N LEU A 481 -9.71 15.56 14.82
CA LEU A 481 -11.03 15.18 14.32
C LEU A 481 -11.58 16.25 13.37
N THR A 482 -11.39 17.54 13.69
CA THR A 482 -11.80 18.65 12.81
C THR A 482 -11.10 18.57 11.45
N ALA A 483 -9.79 18.34 11.43
CA ALA A 483 -9.03 18.17 10.19
C ALA A 483 -9.51 16.93 9.42
N ALA A 484 -9.71 15.78 10.08
CA ALA A 484 -10.22 14.56 9.46
C ALA A 484 -11.59 14.78 8.79
N THR A 485 -12.52 15.43 9.48
CA THR A 485 -13.85 15.74 8.93
C THR A 485 -13.76 16.69 7.73
N GLY A 486 -12.88 17.70 7.76
CA GLY A 486 -12.70 18.61 6.62
C GLY A 486 -12.16 17.91 5.36
N LEU A 487 -11.29 16.92 5.53
CA LEU A 487 -10.81 16.08 4.43
C LEU A 487 -11.92 15.22 3.84
N ILE A 488 -12.75 14.60 4.70
CA ILE A 488 -13.91 13.82 4.25
C ILE A 488 -14.94 14.70 3.54
N ASP A 489 -15.17 15.91 4.02
CA ASP A 489 -16.08 16.87 3.39
C ASP A 489 -15.62 17.23 1.98
N THR A 490 -14.33 17.53 1.82
CA THR A 490 -13.73 17.78 0.51
C THR A 490 -13.90 16.56 -0.40
N ALA A 491 -13.72 15.35 0.14
CA ALA A 491 -13.89 14.13 -0.63
C ALA A 491 -15.36 13.90 -1.07
N LEU A 492 -16.32 14.15 -0.18
CA LEU A 492 -17.75 14.07 -0.48
C LEU A 492 -18.15 15.06 -1.59
N ASP A 493 -17.60 16.27 -1.56
CA ASP A 493 -17.95 17.31 -2.52
C ASP A 493 -17.36 17.05 -3.91
N HIS A 494 -16.12 16.56 -3.98
CA HIS A 494 -15.36 16.50 -5.23
C HIS A 494 -15.20 15.10 -5.84
N PHE A 495 -15.33 14.04 -5.05
CA PHE A 495 -15.01 12.66 -5.50
C PHE A 495 -16.24 11.74 -5.52
N ALA A 496 -17.31 12.07 -4.79
CA ALA A 496 -18.53 11.28 -4.83
C ALA A 496 -19.20 11.35 -6.21
N ASP A 497 -19.77 10.24 -6.66
CA ASP A 497 -20.58 10.22 -7.87
C ASP A 497 -21.98 10.81 -7.57
N PRO A 498 -22.35 11.97 -8.15
CA PRO A 498 -23.62 12.61 -7.88
C PRO A 498 -24.83 11.83 -8.41
N GLN A 499 -24.62 10.90 -9.35
CA GLN A 499 -25.67 10.07 -9.93
C GLN A 499 -25.83 8.72 -9.20
N ARG A 500 -24.79 8.28 -8.47
CA ARG A 500 -24.74 6.94 -7.87
C ARG A 500 -24.22 7.02 -6.43
N PRO A 501 -25.10 7.14 -5.43
CA PRO A 501 -24.71 7.22 -4.02
C PRO A 501 -23.79 6.07 -3.61
N GLY A 502 -22.68 6.40 -2.93
CA GLY A 502 -21.70 5.42 -2.46
C GLY A 502 -20.66 4.98 -3.50
N HIS A 503 -20.78 5.45 -4.74
CA HIS A 503 -19.73 5.31 -5.74
C HIS A 503 -18.81 6.53 -5.71
N TRP A 504 -17.53 6.29 -5.99
CA TRP A 504 -16.49 7.29 -5.89
C TRP A 504 -15.60 7.25 -7.12
N PHE A 505 -15.16 8.41 -7.54
CA PHE A 505 -14.07 8.56 -8.50
C PHE A 505 -12.74 8.72 -7.77
N ASP A 506 -11.65 8.28 -8.38
CA ASP A 506 -10.32 8.38 -7.80
C ASP A 506 -9.75 9.80 -7.90
N THR A 507 -10.07 10.53 -8.98
CA THR A 507 -9.69 11.95 -9.14
C THR A 507 -10.84 12.88 -8.80
N ALA A 508 -10.56 14.13 -8.41
CA ALA A 508 -11.57 15.17 -8.18
C ALA A 508 -12.26 15.59 -9.49
N ASP A 509 -13.46 16.16 -9.38
CA ASP A 509 -14.25 16.64 -10.53
C ASP A 509 -13.70 17.90 -11.20
N ASP A 510 -12.87 18.64 -10.47
CA ASP A 510 -12.15 19.84 -10.89
C ASP A 510 -10.66 19.58 -11.21
N ALA A 511 -10.24 18.31 -11.24
CA ALA A 511 -8.89 17.91 -11.64
C ALA A 511 -8.68 17.97 -13.16
N GLU A 512 -7.44 17.74 -13.61
CA GLU A 512 -7.12 17.60 -15.03
C GLU A 512 -8.02 16.53 -15.70
N ALA A 513 -8.68 16.91 -16.79
CA ALA A 513 -9.56 16.02 -17.52
C ALA A 513 -8.73 14.99 -18.32
N LEU A 514 -8.78 13.73 -17.88
CA LEU A 514 -8.24 12.60 -18.61
C LEU A 514 -9.26 12.03 -19.61
N VAL A 515 -8.82 11.07 -20.45
CA VAL A 515 -9.70 10.29 -21.34
C VAL A 515 -10.88 9.66 -20.59
N LEU A 516 -10.65 9.35 -19.32
CA LEU A 516 -11.52 8.65 -18.41
C LEU A 516 -11.27 9.18 -16.99
N ARG A 517 -12.33 9.36 -16.20
CA ARG A 517 -12.20 9.58 -14.75
C ARG A 517 -12.15 8.21 -14.05
N PRO A 518 -11.00 7.77 -13.51
CA PRO A 518 -10.88 6.46 -12.86
C PRO A 518 -11.76 6.37 -11.61
N ALA A 519 -12.21 5.16 -11.31
CA ALA A 519 -13.12 4.83 -10.22
C ALA A 519 -12.99 3.35 -9.83
N ASP A 520 -11.76 2.88 -9.60
CA ASP A 520 -11.51 1.46 -9.33
C ASP A 520 -11.97 1.07 -7.92
N PRO A 521 -12.95 0.16 -7.76
CA PRO A 521 -13.40 -0.28 -6.45
C PRO A 521 -12.56 -1.43 -5.89
N LEU A 522 -11.61 -2.00 -6.64
CA LEU A 522 -10.87 -3.19 -6.25
C LEU A 522 -9.59 -2.84 -5.50
N ASP A 523 -9.39 -3.48 -4.35
CA ASP A 523 -8.14 -3.35 -3.61
C ASP A 523 -6.98 -3.97 -4.39
N GLY A 524 -5.87 -3.23 -4.48
CA GLY A 524 -4.64 -3.64 -5.16
C GLY A 524 -3.50 -3.86 -4.17
N ALA A 525 -2.32 -3.30 -4.47
CA ALA A 525 -1.21 -3.24 -3.51
C ALA A 525 -1.53 -2.31 -2.32
N THR A 526 -2.38 -1.30 -2.55
CA THR A 526 -2.98 -0.45 -1.53
C THR A 526 -4.50 -0.59 -1.56
N PRO A 527 -5.22 -0.14 -0.50
CA PRO A 527 -6.67 -0.09 -0.54
C PRO A 527 -7.16 0.79 -1.70
N ALA A 528 -8.24 0.37 -2.36
CA ALA A 528 -8.94 1.24 -3.30
C ALA A 528 -9.39 2.53 -2.60
N GLY A 529 -9.43 3.66 -3.32
CA GLY A 529 -9.91 4.92 -2.75
C GLY A 529 -11.31 4.77 -2.13
N ALA A 530 -12.19 4.03 -2.81
CA ALA A 530 -13.54 3.75 -2.32
C ALA A 530 -13.57 2.87 -1.05
N SER A 531 -12.67 1.87 -0.94
CA SER A 531 -12.62 0.99 0.24
C SER A 531 -12.04 1.73 1.45
N ALA A 532 -10.97 2.52 1.24
CA ALA A 532 -10.39 3.38 2.25
C ALA A 532 -11.39 4.44 2.73
N MET A 533 -12.17 5.02 1.82
CA MET A 533 -13.22 5.98 2.15
C MET A 533 -14.33 5.32 2.98
N ALA A 534 -14.67 4.06 2.70
CA ALA A 534 -15.60 3.30 3.52
C ALA A 534 -15.12 3.19 4.98
N GLU A 535 -13.84 2.86 5.21
CA GLU A 535 -13.24 2.84 6.55
C GLU A 535 -13.28 4.23 7.21
N ALA A 536 -12.82 5.28 6.51
CA ALA A 536 -12.76 6.64 7.04
C ALA A 536 -14.16 7.17 7.45
N LEU A 537 -15.15 7.01 6.59
CA LEU A 537 -16.54 7.41 6.85
C LEU A 537 -17.14 6.64 8.02
N GLN A 538 -16.88 5.34 8.13
CA GLN A 538 -17.33 4.56 9.28
C GLN A 538 -16.72 5.07 10.57
N ILE A 539 -15.41 5.35 10.60
CA ILE A 539 -14.74 5.88 11.78
C ILE A 539 -15.34 7.22 12.18
N VAL A 540 -15.44 8.17 11.24
CA VAL A 540 -15.97 9.51 11.53
C VAL A 540 -17.45 9.48 11.90
N ALA A 541 -18.26 8.59 11.33
CA ALA A 541 -19.66 8.41 11.73
C ALA A 541 -19.85 7.92 13.18
N HIS A 542 -18.81 7.39 13.83
CA HIS A 542 -18.81 7.05 15.26
C HIS A 542 -18.22 8.16 16.14
N LEU A 543 -17.34 9.00 15.57
CA LEU A 543 -16.66 10.08 16.30
C LEU A 543 -17.40 11.43 16.18
N SER A 544 -18.28 11.57 15.20
CA SER A 544 -19.08 12.76 14.91
C SER A 544 -20.58 12.46 15.00
N ASP A 545 -21.35 13.44 15.45
CA ASP A 545 -22.82 13.37 15.52
C ASP A 545 -23.51 13.74 14.18
N ASP A 546 -22.74 14.11 13.15
CA ASP A 546 -23.29 14.48 11.86
C ASP A 546 -23.79 13.24 11.08
N PRO A 547 -25.11 13.13 10.80
CA PRO A 547 -25.68 11.96 10.14
C PRO A 547 -25.18 11.75 8.71
N ARG A 548 -24.65 12.79 8.04
CA ARG A 548 -24.20 12.68 6.64
C ARG A 548 -23.10 11.64 6.46
N TYR A 549 -22.17 11.54 7.42
CA TYR A 549 -21.09 10.55 7.36
C TYR A 549 -21.61 9.12 7.47
N ARG A 550 -22.61 8.89 8.33
CA ARG A 550 -23.25 7.57 8.46
C ARG A 550 -23.98 7.18 7.18
N THR A 551 -24.74 8.11 6.60
CA THR A 551 -25.44 7.87 5.33
C THR A 551 -24.46 7.57 4.19
N ALA A 552 -23.38 8.34 4.08
CA ALA A 552 -22.33 8.10 3.08
C ALA A 552 -21.60 6.77 3.32
N ALA A 553 -21.32 6.40 4.57
CA ALA A 553 -20.73 5.11 4.92
C ALA A 553 -21.63 3.94 4.49
N GLU A 554 -22.93 4.00 4.79
CA GLU A 554 -23.89 2.95 4.42
C GLU A 554 -24.01 2.81 2.90
N ALA A 555 -24.08 3.92 2.16
CA ALA A 555 -24.12 3.91 0.70
C ALA A 555 -22.83 3.32 0.11
N THR A 556 -21.67 3.71 0.64
CA THR A 556 -20.36 3.22 0.16
C THR A 556 -20.20 1.72 0.40
N LEU A 557 -20.61 1.23 1.58
CA LEU A 557 -20.62 -0.21 1.86
C LEU A 557 -21.58 -0.97 0.93
N ALA A 558 -22.74 -0.39 0.59
CA ALA A 558 -23.68 -1.00 -0.35
C ALA A 558 -23.11 -1.14 -1.76
N ALA A 559 -22.30 -0.18 -2.23
CA ALA A 559 -21.56 -0.30 -3.47
C ALA A 559 -20.49 -1.43 -3.39
N GLY A 560 -19.79 -1.52 -2.26
CA GLY A 560 -18.77 -2.55 -2.01
C GLY A 560 -19.30 -3.99 -1.95
N ALA A 561 -20.61 -4.21 -1.75
CA ALA A 561 -21.19 -5.55 -1.69
C ALA A 561 -20.92 -6.39 -2.95
N THR A 562 -20.89 -5.75 -4.13
CA THR A 562 -20.62 -6.46 -5.38
C THR A 562 -19.16 -6.90 -5.50
N VAL A 563 -18.23 -6.12 -4.95
CA VAL A 563 -16.81 -6.52 -4.85
C VAL A 563 -16.69 -7.76 -3.97
N LEU A 564 -17.33 -7.77 -2.80
CA LEU A 564 -17.29 -8.92 -1.89
C LEU A 564 -17.86 -10.19 -2.51
N ASN A 565 -18.91 -10.06 -3.33
CA ASN A 565 -19.57 -11.19 -3.97
C ASN A 565 -18.74 -11.75 -5.15
N LYS A 566 -18.13 -10.87 -5.96
CA LYS A 566 -17.49 -11.28 -7.23
C LYS A 566 -15.98 -11.46 -7.13
N ALA A 567 -15.31 -10.67 -6.30
CA ALA A 567 -13.86 -10.60 -6.21
C ALA A 567 -13.38 -10.45 -4.74
N PRO A 568 -13.73 -11.37 -3.83
CA PRO A 568 -13.45 -11.22 -2.41
C PRO A 568 -11.94 -11.13 -2.08
N ARG A 569 -11.05 -11.71 -2.90
CA ARG A 569 -9.59 -11.55 -2.74
C ARG A 569 -9.10 -10.12 -3.01
N SER A 570 -9.80 -9.38 -3.86
CA SER A 570 -9.54 -7.96 -4.16
C SER A 570 -10.48 -7.04 -3.36
N GLY A 571 -11.05 -7.55 -2.27
CA GLY A 571 -11.94 -6.81 -1.38
C GLY A 571 -11.57 -6.97 0.10
N GLY A 572 -10.29 -7.19 0.39
CA GLY A 572 -9.82 -7.39 1.76
C GLY A 572 -10.12 -6.17 2.65
N HIS A 573 -9.89 -4.96 2.16
CA HIS A 573 -10.15 -3.75 2.93
C HIS A 573 -11.65 -3.48 3.09
N TRP A 574 -12.43 -3.74 2.04
CA TRP A 574 -13.90 -3.74 2.10
C TRP A 574 -14.45 -4.68 3.19
N LEU A 575 -13.94 -5.92 3.23
CA LEU A 575 -14.31 -6.89 4.26
C LEU A 575 -13.93 -6.36 5.65
N ALA A 576 -12.70 -5.86 5.80
CA ALA A 576 -12.18 -5.40 7.08
C ALA A 576 -12.99 -4.21 7.66
N GLY A 577 -13.27 -3.18 6.85
CA GLY A 577 -13.99 -1.96 7.28
C GLY A 577 -15.42 -2.27 7.74
N ARG A 578 -16.12 -3.13 7.00
CA ARG A 578 -17.50 -3.49 7.29
C ARG A 578 -17.72 -4.12 8.68
N TRP A 579 -16.73 -4.80 9.25
CA TRP A 579 -16.87 -5.41 10.57
C TRP A 579 -16.87 -4.41 11.73
N SER A 580 -16.36 -3.20 11.52
CA SER A 580 -16.41 -2.11 12.52
C SER A 580 -17.84 -1.65 12.82
N SER A 581 -18.80 -1.79 11.87
CA SER A 581 -20.19 -1.34 12.03
C SER A 581 -21.14 -2.40 12.61
N ALA A 582 -20.81 -3.69 12.50
CA ALA A 582 -21.64 -4.78 13.04
C ALA A 582 -21.47 -4.95 14.56
N ALA A 583 -20.27 -4.67 15.08
CA ALA A 583 -19.96 -4.75 16.51
C ALA A 583 -20.61 -3.61 17.35
N SER A 584 -20.99 -2.51 16.71
CA SER A 584 -21.44 -1.27 17.34
C SER A 584 -22.96 -1.12 17.50
N ARG A 585 -23.76 -2.16 17.25
CA ARG A 585 -25.18 -2.19 17.66
C ARG A 585 -25.40 -2.29 19.18
N THR A 586 -24.34 -2.19 19.98
CA THR A 586 -24.41 -2.11 21.44
C THR A 586 -24.13 -0.67 21.87
N PRO A 587 -25.08 0.07 22.47
CA PRO A 587 -24.85 1.46 22.85
C PRO A 587 -23.77 1.57 23.92
N VAL A 588 -22.72 2.35 23.66
CA VAL A 588 -21.73 2.75 24.66
C VAL A 588 -22.12 4.14 25.17
N ASN A 589 -22.77 4.21 26.34
CA ASN A 589 -23.03 5.50 27.00
C ASN A 589 -21.78 5.96 27.75
N CYS A 590 -21.16 7.05 27.31
CA CYS A 590 -20.11 7.75 28.05
C CYS A 590 -20.74 8.88 28.89
N CYS A 591 -20.68 8.79 30.23
CA CYS A 591 -21.04 9.91 31.10
C CYS A 591 -19.79 10.72 31.44
N ALA A 592 -19.81 12.03 31.13
CA ALA A 592 -18.81 12.97 31.60
C ALA A 592 -19.09 13.36 33.06
N ALA A 593 -18.12 13.18 33.96
CA ALA A 593 -18.10 13.84 35.26
C ALA A 593 -16.92 14.81 35.29
N GLY A 594 -17.20 16.06 35.65
CA GLY A 594 -16.26 17.16 35.62
C GLY A 594 -15.01 16.95 36.47
N THR A 595 -13.91 17.54 35.99
CA THR A 595 -12.59 17.67 36.63
C THR A 595 -11.90 16.35 36.99
N GLY A 596 -11.30 15.72 35.98
CA GLY A 596 -10.39 14.57 36.11
C GLY A 596 -10.87 13.37 35.31
N TRP A 597 -10.23 13.10 34.17
CA TRP A 597 -10.55 11.94 33.34
C TRP A 597 -10.10 10.64 34.02
N VAL A 598 -11.03 10.00 34.75
CA VAL A 598 -10.88 8.62 35.23
C VAL A 598 -12.05 7.81 34.68
N VAL A 599 -11.78 6.95 33.69
CA VAL A 599 -12.76 5.99 33.16
C VAL A 599 -12.90 4.84 34.15
N ALA A 600 -13.92 4.90 35.02
CA ALA A 600 -14.32 3.77 35.85
C ALA A 600 -15.71 3.28 35.41
N MET A 601 -15.79 2.05 34.88
CA MET A 601 -17.07 1.38 34.62
C MET A 601 -17.40 0.43 35.78
N ARG A 602 -18.55 0.62 36.42
CA ARG A 602 -19.18 -0.37 37.31
C ARG A 602 -20.22 -1.18 36.54
N PRO A 603 -20.28 -2.51 36.67
CA PRO A 603 -21.43 -3.29 36.21
C PRO A 603 -22.61 -3.09 37.17
N MET A 604 -23.79 -2.72 36.65
CA MET A 604 -25.04 -2.81 37.39
C MET A 604 -25.45 -4.28 37.50
N SER A 605 -25.61 -4.76 38.74
CA SER A 605 -26.15 -6.07 39.06
C SER A 605 -27.62 -6.16 38.64
N VAL A 606 -27.93 -7.01 37.67
CA VAL A 606 -29.28 -7.56 37.53
C VAL A 606 -29.30 -8.88 38.29
N ALA A 607 -30.13 -8.95 39.32
CA ALA A 607 -30.32 -10.13 40.13
C ALA A 607 -31.02 -11.26 39.35
N ALA A 608 -30.65 -12.49 39.73
CA ALA A 608 -31.28 -13.78 39.45
C ALA A 608 -31.13 -14.40 38.04
N GLY A 609 -30.16 -15.32 37.94
CA GLY A 609 -30.46 -16.68 37.45
C GLY A 609 -30.36 -16.96 35.96
N CYS A 610 -29.15 -16.94 35.38
CA CYS A 610 -28.81 -17.90 34.31
C CYS A 610 -27.29 -18.03 34.19
N ALA A 611 -26.77 -19.23 34.48
CA ALA A 611 -25.37 -19.57 34.32
C ALA A 611 -25.11 -19.91 32.84
N THR A 612 -24.63 -18.93 32.05
CA THR A 612 -23.84 -19.11 30.82
C THR A 612 -23.56 -17.74 30.19
N CYS A 613 -22.49 -17.06 30.64
CA CYS A 613 -21.92 -15.93 29.90
C CYS A 613 -20.44 -15.78 30.29
N ARG A 614 -19.57 -16.55 29.64
CA ARG A 614 -18.13 -16.24 29.51
C ARG A 614 -17.85 -16.00 28.03
N SER A 615 -18.07 -14.78 27.56
CA SER A 615 -17.47 -14.23 26.33
C SER A 615 -18.17 -12.93 25.98
N ALA A 616 -17.40 -11.84 25.94
CA ALA A 616 -17.60 -10.61 25.14
C ALA A 616 -16.88 -9.44 25.83
N GLN A 617 -15.62 -9.22 25.46
CA GLN A 617 -15.00 -7.89 25.58
C GLN A 617 -14.75 -7.39 24.16
N TRP A 618 -15.78 -6.79 23.57
CA TRP A 618 -15.72 -6.05 22.33
C TRP A 618 -15.69 -4.57 22.66
N LYS A 619 -14.52 -3.93 22.58
CA LYS A 619 -14.38 -2.48 22.66
C LYS A 619 -13.50 -2.03 21.50
N ILE A 620 -14.03 -1.10 20.73
CA ILE A 620 -13.28 -0.29 19.77
C ILE A 620 -12.11 0.33 20.53
N TRP A 621 -10.89 -0.04 20.12
CA TRP A 621 -9.62 0.62 20.40
C TRP A 621 -9.49 1.40 21.73
N ILE A 622 -9.33 0.70 22.86
CA ILE A 622 -8.86 1.29 24.13
C ILE A 622 -7.90 0.32 24.85
N PRO A 623 -6.70 0.74 25.29
CA PRO A 623 -5.77 -0.11 26.04
C PRO A 623 -6.28 -0.42 27.47
N ARG A 624 -5.91 -1.59 28.01
CA ARG A 624 -6.17 -1.96 29.42
C ARG A 624 -5.20 -1.19 30.34
N CYS A 625 -5.71 -0.40 31.28
CA CYS A 625 -4.91 0.15 32.40
C CYS A 625 -4.59 -0.95 33.43
N GLY A 626 -3.31 -1.18 33.71
CA GLY A 626 -2.81 -2.14 34.70
C GLY A 626 -2.48 -1.51 36.05
N VAL A 627 -3.49 -1.20 36.88
CA VAL A 627 -3.27 -0.80 38.28
C VAL A 627 -3.95 -1.83 39.21
N PRO A 628 -3.21 -2.50 40.12
CA PRO A 628 -3.82 -3.38 41.12
C PRO A 628 -4.39 -2.55 42.27
N CYS A 629 -5.72 -2.62 42.49
CA CYS A 629 -6.37 -1.97 43.62
C CYS A 629 -6.38 -2.90 44.84
N SER A 630 -5.62 -2.55 45.88
CA SER A 630 -5.70 -3.18 47.21
C SER A 630 -7.00 -2.76 47.91
N VAL A 631 -7.80 -3.74 48.34
CA VAL A 631 -9.04 -3.52 49.10
C VAL A 631 -8.69 -3.31 50.58
N ALA A 632 -8.83 -2.08 51.08
CA ALA A 632 -8.86 -1.79 52.52
C ALA A 632 -10.31 -1.94 53.01
N GLY A 633 -10.55 -2.91 53.89
CA GLY A 633 -11.84 -3.12 54.54
C GLY A 633 -12.07 -2.11 55.66
N HIS A 634 -13.19 -1.41 55.61
CA HIS A 634 -13.76 -0.74 56.77
C HIS A 634 -15.08 -1.45 57.15
N GLU A 635 -15.05 -2.13 58.30
CA GLU A 635 -16.23 -2.61 59.00
C GLU A 635 -17.06 -1.42 59.50
N LEU A 636 -18.37 -1.44 59.23
CA LEU A 636 -19.37 -0.66 59.96
C LEU A 636 -20.16 -1.65 60.82
N ARG A 637 -20.05 -1.52 62.15
CA ARG A 637 -20.94 -2.14 63.12
C ARG A 637 -22.17 -1.25 63.33
N ALA A 638 -23.33 -1.91 63.23
CA ALA A 638 -24.68 -1.59 63.70
C ALA A 638 -25.28 -0.23 63.30
#